data_AF-A0AA38X893-F1
#
_entry.id   AF-A0AA38X893-F1
#
_cell.length_a   1.000
_cell.length_b   1.000
_cell.length_c   1.000
_cell.angle_alpha   90.00
_cell.angle_beta   90.00
_cell.angle_gamma   90.00
#
_symmetry.space_group_name_H-M   'P 1'
#
loop_
_entity.id
_entity.type
_entity.pdbx_description
1 polymer ?
#
loop_
_entity_poly.entity_id
_entity_poly.type
_entity_poly.pdbx_seq_one_letter_code
_entity_poly.pdbx_strand_id
1 'polypeptide(L)'
;MAEIPMLEYDLSIAENRTIEDEATGIISNFLRQKLQPSHLLYNKHIQGDPALLCAVSRLFNDHFDPCQEVQPSHIALSPGASSCLTTLVGALCSKNDGVLIPTPYWKRQAQVRAVPVIFDNFVDSFNSTAIVRALEKAMDEAACPVRAVIITNPHNPLGRCYSADNLLSIAEFCGRRGLHLISDEVYALSGFDRDSGFVSVLSLELDQVKCATSQVHVLWTMSKDFGCSGVRMAALVSQDNPELLQTVSLTGCLQISNLATLAALAILTSPHISGLIMTSRLELRVCYHMIIDFLERRGLDYIPATTGLYVFTRLLPTGYDRVSESQLSEILKASGILVGTGQQYHAPNAARGWFRLVFSLGTGRLRPALVRLGSVLDSVLDNSCKTPHQKFRITSMMLQSSHDPDETVWYFGYGSNIRSASMKKRKITPLQSQAVVLPSYMLTFDIFGIPCAEPAFASIAKFSDLGYDDNAAARWKKTIPPPVHGVAYLLTKEDYRLLVLSEGSGVGYDEIQVEAFPVSAAEHHPPGTKGILVRTLKAKYPFRPNRAPSLRYMSLLIDGATENRLPDSYVQYLENLPTFSPQHNSKWSSLGSSLFLGFFARAVGVLAFSTKVFVDKKGHCPQLLGKVIVWFYWGMWTWHDYFHAKLWGREDGGIIHYGYGTT
;
A
#
# COMPACT_ATOMS: atom_id res chain seq x y z
N MET A 1 -30.00 -33.47 -7.00
CA MET A 1 -29.22 -32.30 -7.47
C MET A 1 -27.94 -32.30 -6.66
N ALA A 2 -26.79 -32.54 -7.29
CA ALA A 2 -25.52 -32.43 -6.58
C ALA A 2 -25.37 -30.96 -6.12
N GLU A 3 -25.08 -30.76 -4.83
CA GLU A 3 -24.76 -29.45 -4.28
C GLU A 3 -23.60 -28.87 -5.10
N ILE A 4 -23.87 -27.80 -5.85
CA ILE A 4 -22.82 -26.98 -6.44
C ILE A 4 -22.06 -26.41 -5.23
N PRO A 5 -20.74 -26.64 -5.09
CA PRO A 5 -19.98 -26.03 -4.01
C PRO A 5 -20.24 -24.53 -4.03
N MET A 6 -20.77 -23.95 -2.95
CA MET A 6 -20.94 -22.51 -2.88
C MET A 6 -19.56 -21.87 -3.09
N LEU A 7 -19.42 -21.10 -4.17
CA LEU A 7 -18.29 -20.21 -4.37
C LEU A 7 -18.20 -19.28 -3.16
N GLU A 8 -17.16 -19.44 -2.35
CA GLU A 8 -17.03 -18.72 -1.09
C GLU A 8 -16.20 -17.44 -1.25
N TYR A 9 -15.18 -17.46 -2.12
CA TYR A 9 -14.30 -16.33 -2.38
C TYR A 9 -14.05 -16.12 -3.88
N ASP A 10 -14.48 -14.98 -4.42
CA ASP A 10 -14.20 -14.58 -5.79
C ASP A 10 -13.01 -13.62 -5.83
N LEU A 11 -11.85 -14.12 -6.24
CA LEU A 11 -10.63 -13.33 -6.50
C LEU A 11 -10.45 -13.05 -8.00
N SER A 12 -11.46 -13.31 -8.83
CA SER A 12 -11.40 -13.16 -10.28
C SER A 12 -12.07 -11.88 -10.77
N ILE A 13 -13.15 -11.42 -10.12
CA ILE A 13 -13.91 -10.24 -10.54
C ILE A 13 -13.36 -8.99 -9.85
N ALA A 14 -12.85 -8.05 -10.64
CA ALA A 14 -12.31 -6.79 -10.14
C ALA A 14 -13.45 -5.82 -9.72
N GLU A 15 -13.95 -6.00 -8.51
CA GLU A 15 -14.94 -5.14 -7.84
C GLU A 15 -14.37 -4.54 -6.56
N ASN A 16 -14.52 -3.23 -6.40
CA ASN A 16 -14.08 -2.56 -5.19
C ASN A 16 -15.14 -2.70 -4.11
N ARG A 17 -14.95 -3.68 -3.22
CA ARG A 17 -15.86 -3.94 -2.10
C ARG A 17 -15.36 -3.34 -0.79
N THR A 18 -14.35 -2.49 -0.83
CA THR A 18 -13.75 -1.88 0.36
C THR A 18 -14.56 -0.70 0.91
N ILE A 19 -15.43 -0.12 0.08
CA ILE A 19 -16.28 1.04 0.41
C ILE A 19 -17.76 0.81 0.05
N GLU A 20 -18.18 -0.47 -0.01
CA GLU A 20 -19.53 -0.84 -0.49
C GLU A 20 -20.64 -0.33 0.44
N ASP A 21 -20.40 -0.29 1.75
CA ASP A 21 -21.35 0.20 2.75
C ASP A 21 -21.50 1.72 2.68
N GLU A 22 -20.39 2.45 2.56
CA GLU A 22 -20.39 3.91 2.42
C GLU A 22 -21.11 4.35 1.14
N ALA A 23 -20.78 3.71 0.00
CA ALA A 23 -21.42 4.00 -1.28
C ALA A 23 -22.92 3.71 -1.23
N THR A 24 -23.32 2.59 -0.62
CA THR A 24 -24.73 2.22 -0.43
C THR A 24 -25.48 3.24 0.42
N GLY A 25 -24.86 3.71 1.52
CA GLY A 25 -25.42 4.74 2.39
C GLY A 25 -25.65 6.06 1.65
N ILE A 26 -24.66 6.53 0.89
CA ILE A 26 -24.76 7.77 0.11
C ILE A 26 -25.87 7.68 -0.93
N ILE A 27 -25.89 6.62 -1.74
CA ILE A 27 -26.85 6.43 -2.82
C ILE A 27 -28.28 6.31 -2.26
N SER A 28 -28.49 5.47 -1.24
CA SER A 28 -29.82 5.24 -0.68
C SER A 28 -30.42 6.50 -0.06
N ASN A 29 -29.62 7.28 0.67
CA ASN A 29 -30.06 8.54 1.26
C ASN A 29 -30.42 9.57 0.19
N PHE A 30 -29.59 9.69 -0.86
CA PHE A 30 -29.84 10.61 -1.96
C PHE A 30 -31.12 10.25 -2.73
N LEU A 31 -31.31 8.98 -3.06
CA LEU A 31 -32.50 8.51 -3.77
C LEU A 31 -33.79 8.79 -2.98
N ARG A 32 -33.80 8.57 -1.65
CA ARG A 32 -34.95 8.90 -0.79
C ARG A 32 -35.34 10.38 -0.84
N GLN A 33 -34.37 11.27 -1.05
CA GLN A 33 -34.58 12.72 -1.05
C GLN A 33 -34.86 13.30 -2.44
N LYS A 34 -34.27 12.72 -3.49
CA LYS A 34 -34.21 13.32 -4.83
C LYS A 34 -35.01 12.59 -5.90
N LEU A 35 -35.46 11.36 -5.64
CA LEU A 35 -36.30 10.64 -6.60
C LEU A 35 -37.63 11.40 -6.81
N GLN A 36 -38.01 11.57 -8.07
CA GLN A 36 -39.20 12.31 -8.51
C GLN A 36 -39.80 11.59 -9.71
N PRO A 37 -41.11 11.74 -10.00
CA PRO A 37 -41.76 11.08 -11.13
C PRO A 37 -41.08 11.34 -12.49
N SER A 38 -40.49 12.52 -12.69
CA SER A 38 -39.75 12.87 -13.92
C SER A 38 -38.56 11.95 -14.20
N HIS A 39 -37.95 11.36 -13.16
CA HIS A 39 -36.84 10.42 -13.30
C HIS A 39 -37.29 9.03 -13.79
N LEU A 40 -38.61 8.78 -13.91
CA LEU A 40 -39.15 7.57 -14.51
C LEU A 40 -39.42 7.74 -16.02
N LEU A 41 -39.19 8.94 -16.56
CA LEU A 41 -39.40 9.28 -17.97
C LEU A 41 -38.07 9.25 -18.74
N TYR A 42 -38.10 9.42 -20.06
CA TYR A 42 -36.89 9.50 -20.88
C TYR A 42 -36.01 10.71 -20.55
N ASN A 43 -34.70 10.58 -20.76
CA ASN A 43 -33.81 11.73 -20.70
C ASN A 43 -34.13 12.70 -21.86
N LYS A 44 -33.90 13.98 -21.61
CA LYS A 44 -34.16 15.03 -22.61
C LYS A 44 -32.96 15.30 -23.51
N HIS A 45 -31.77 14.83 -23.14
CA HIS A 45 -30.53 15.12 -23.83
C HIS A 45 -29.84 13.83 -24.27
N ILE A 46 -29.42 13.76 -25.52
CA ILE A 46 -28.99 12.50 -26.15
C ILE A 46 -27.68 11.96 -25.57
N GLN A 47 -26.75 12.85 -25.22
CA GLN A 47 -25.47 12.51 -24.59
C GLN A 47 -25.63 12.02 -23.14
N GLY A 48 -26.78 12.28 -22.50
CA GLY A 48 -27.03 11.96 -21.10
C GLY A 48 -27.57 13.14 -20.29
N ASP A 49 -27.90 12.88 -19.02
CA ASP A 49 -28.48 13.89 -18.12
C ASP A 49 -27.54 15.10 -17.93
N PRO A 50 -28.01 16.35 -18.12
CA PRO A 50 -27.16 17.53 -18.00
C PRO A 50 -26.47 17.69 -16.65
N ALA A 51 -27.14 17.36 -15.54
CA ALA A 51 -26.52 17.48 -14.22
C ALA A 51 -25.40 16.45 -14.04
N LEU A 52 -25.58 15.24 -14.57
CA LEU A 52 -24.55 14.21 -14.53
C LEU A 52 -23.38 14.53 -15.46
N LEU A 53 -23.63 15.06 -16.66
CA LEU A 53 -22.57 15.55 -17.56
C LEU A 53 -21.70 16.62 -16.86
N CYS A 54 -22.34 17.57 -16.16
CA CYS A 54 -21.63 18.56 -15.35
C CYS A 54 -20.84 17.93 -14.18
N ALA A 55 -21.40 16.94 -13.49
CA ALA A 55 -20.73 16.27 -12.39
C ALA A 55 -19.50 15.47 -12.85
N VAL A 56 -19.59 14.79 -14.01
CA VAL A 56 -18.45 14.10 -14.62
C VAL A 56 -17.40 15.10 -15.11
N SER A 57 -17.80 16.20 -15.76
CA SER A 57 -16.89 17.28 -16.17
C SER A 57 -16.08 17.80 -14.97
N ARG A 58 -16.74 18.08 -13.83
CA ARG A 58 -16.05 18.47 -12.58
C ARG A 58 -15.10 17.39 -12.08
N LEU A 59 -15.52 16.13 -12.04
CA LEU A 59 -14.66 15.03 -11.62
C LEU A 59 -13.35 14.98 -12.44
N PHE A 60 -13.44 15.14 -13.77
CA PHE A 60 -12.27 15.18 -14.64
C PHE A 60 -11.38 16.39 -14.34
N ASN A 61 -11.96 17.59 -14.25
CA ASN A 61 -11.19 18.80 -13.98
C ASN A 61 -10.56 18.81 -12.57
N ASP A 62 -11.17 18.14 -11.58
CA ASP A 62 -10.70 18.10 -10.20
C ASP A 62 -9.67 16.98 -9.92
N HIS A 63 -9.65 15.92 -10.73
CA HIS A 63 -8.88 14.70 -10.42
C HIS A 63 -8.03 14.12 -11.56
N PHE A 64 -8.17 14.62 -12.79
CA PHE A 64 -7.44 14.11 -13.97
C PHE A 64 -6.46 15.15 -14.55
N ASP A 65 -6.41 16.34 -13.95
CA ASP A 65 -5.51 17.44 -14.32
C ASP A 65 -5.46 17.72 -15.83
N PRO A 66 -6.60 17.82 -16.54
CA PRO A 66 -6.58 17.91 -17.99
C PRO A 66 -5.94 19.22 -18.45
N CYS A 67 -5.11 19.15 -19.50
CA CYS A 67 -4.42 20.29 -20.09
C CYS A 67 -5.41 21.33 -20.66
N GLN A 68 -6.53 20.85 -21.20
CA GLN A 68 -7.69 21.67 -21.59
C GLN A 68 -8.87 21.28 -20.71
N GLU A 69 -9.61 22.28 -20.20
CA GLU A 69 -10.81 22.03 -19.40
C GLU A 69 -11.80 21.09 -20.11
N VAL A 70 -12.24 20.05 -19.40
CA VAL A 70 -13.25 19.12 -19.89
C VAL A 70 -14.64 19.74 -19.70
N GLN A 71 -15.29 20.12 -20.79
CA GLN A 71 -16.64 20.66 -20.79
C GLN A 71 -17.70 19.56 -20.88
N PRO A 72 -18.93 19.78 -20.38
CA PRO A 72 -20.04 18.83 -20.52
C PRO A 72 -20.30 18.38 -21.96
N SER A 73 -20.07 19.26 -22.95
CA SER A 73 -20.22 18.96 -24.38
C SER A 73 -19.19 17.98 -24.92
N HIS A 74 -18.07 17.77 -24.21
CA HIS A 74 -17.03 16.79 -24.56
C HIS A 74 -17.36 15.38 -24.08
N ILE A 75 -18.52 15.18 -23.44
CA ILE A 75 -18.84 13.95 -22.70
C ILE A 75 -20.06 13.25 -23.31
N ALA A 76 -19.98 11.93 -23.45
CA ALA A 76 -21.12 11.06 -23.72
C ALA A 76 -21.24 9.97 -22.66
N LEU A 77 -22.43 9.81 -22.07
CA LEU A 77 -22.71 8.78 -21.08
C LEU A 77 -23.10 7.45 -21.73
N SER A 78 -22.80 6.35 -21.05
CA SER A 78 -23.06 4.99 -21.55
C SER A 78 -23.39 4.02 -20.41
N PRO A 79 -24.16 2.94 -20.66
CA PRO A 79 -24.51 1.93 -19.66
C PRO A 79 -23.33 1.02 -19.23
N GLY A 80 -22.27 1.64 -18.73
CA GLY A 80 -21.02 1.04 -18.26
C GLY A 80 -19.92 0.93 -19.34
N ALA A 81 -18.68 0.75 -18.88
CA ALA A 81 -17.49 0.90 -19.71
C ALA A 81 -17.43 -0.09 -20.90
N SER A 82 -17.88 -1.34 -20.71
CA SER A 82 -17.90 -2.32 -21.80
C SER A 82 -18.77 -1.87 -22.98
N SER A 83 -19.97 -1.34 -22.70
CA SER A 83 -20.86 -0.83 -23.76
C SER A 83 -20.25 0.41 -24.40
N CYS A 84 -19.72 1.32 -23.59
CA CYS A 84 -19.09 2.55 -24.05
C CYS A 84 -17.98 2.27 -25.05
N LEU A 85 -17.07 1.37 -24.69
CA LEU A 85 -15.97 0.94 -25.51
C LEU A 85 -16.44 0.24 -26.79
N THR A 86 -17.38 -0.71 -26.69
CA THR A 86 -17.89 -1.43 -27.86
C THR A 86 -18.51 -0.46 -28.87
N THR A 87 -19.27 0.53 -28.39
CA THR A 87 -19.87 1.57 -29.24
C THR A 87 -18.80 2.50 -29.84
N LEU A 88 -17.84 2.96 -29.05
CA LEU A 88 -16.73 3.80 -29.52
C LEU A 88 -15.93 3.10 -30.61
N VAL A 89 -15.52 1.85 -30.37
CA VAL A 89 -14.77 1.07 -31.35
C VAL A 89 -15.61 0.80 -32.59
N GLY A 90 -16.91 0.53 -32.44
CA GLY A 90 -17.82 0.37 -33.58
C GLY A 90 -18.02 1.64 -34.41
N ALA A 91 -17.89 2.83 -33.79
CA ALA A 91 -17.94 4.10 -34.49
C ALA A 91 -16.62 4.42 -35.23
N LEU A 92 -15.49 3.96 -34.71
CA LEU A 92 -14.15 4.21 -35.27
C LEU A 92 -13.71 3.17 -36.31
N CYS A 93 -14.27 1.96 -36.27
CA CYS A 93 -13.74 0.80 -37.00
C CYS A 93 -14.80 0.13 -37.87
N SER A 94 -14.39 -0.38 -39.02
CA SER A 94 -15.19 -1.30 -39.83
C SER A 94 -15.07 -2.75 -39.32
N LYS A 95 -15.99 -3.65 -39.73
CA LYS A 95 -16.07 -5.07 -39.32
C LYS A 95 -14.76 -5.86 -39.43
N ASN A 96 -13.85 -5.46 -40.32
CA ASN A 96 -12.58 -6.16 -40.56
C ASN A 96 -11.35 -5.37 -40.08
N ASP A 97 -11.54 -4.19 -39.51
CA ASP A 97 -10.44 -3.41 -38.97
C ASP A 97 -9.92 -4.03 -37.67
N GLY A 98 -8.70 -3.62 -37.31
CA GLY A 98 -8.02 -4.03 -36.10
C GLY A 98 -7.73 -2.88 -35.15
N VAL A 99 -7.49 -3.24 -33.89
CA VAL A 99 -7.02 -2.33 -32.85
C VAL A 99 -5.82 -2.94 -32.14
N LEU A 100 -4.78 -2.14 -31.93
CA LEU A 100 -3.58 -2.56 -31.20
C LEU A 100 -3.85 -2.52 -29.70
N ILE A 101 -3.47 -3.58 -28.98
CA ILE A 101 -3.67 -3.68 -27.53
C ILE A 101 -2.43 -4.29 -26.85
N PRO A 102 -1.73 -3.56 -25.96
CA PRO A 102 -0.67 -4.10 -25.11
C PRO A 102 -1.10 -5.34 -24.33
N THR A 103 -0.31 -6.41 -24.42
CA THR A 103 -0.53 -7.64 -23.63
C THR A 103 0.21 -7.56 -22.28
N PRO A 104 -0.34 -8.18 -21.22
CA PRO A 104 -1.65 -8.84 -21.15
C PRO A 104 -2.79 -7.80 -21.08
N TYR A 105 -3.98 -8.13 -21.58
CA TYR A 105 -5.12 -7.22 -21.56
C TYR A 105 -6.42 -7.91 -21.15
N TRP A 106 -7.33 -7.16 -20.55
CA TRP A 106 -8.68 -7.63 -20.26
C TRP A 106 -9.46 -7.93 -21.55
N LYS A 107 -10.03 -9.13 -21.64
CA LYS A 107 -10.80 -9.58 -22.80
C LYS A 107 -11.97 -8.66 -23.10
N ARG A 108 -11.99 -8.11 -24.31
CA ARG A 108 -13.05 -7.22 -24.82
C ARG A 108 -14.06 -8.02 -25.66
N GLN A 109 -15.34 -7.66 -25.57
CA GLN A 109 -16.37 -8.10 -26.52
C GLN A 109 -16.55 -7.00 -27.57
N ALA A 110 -15.62 -6.93 -28.52
CA ALA A 110 -15.70 -6.00 -29.65
C ALA A 110 -15.84 -6.79 -30.95
N GLN A 111 -16.52 -6.19 -31.94
CA GLN A 111 -16.70 -6.81 -33.27
C GLN A 111 -15.44 -6.71 -34.16
N VAL A 112 -14.37 -6.09 -33.67
CA VAL A 112 -13.12 -5.84 -34.40
C VAL A 112 -12.01 -6.80 -34.00
N ARG A 113 -10.98 -6.90 -34.84
CA ARG A 113 -9.82 -7.77 -34.59
C ARG A 113 -8.89 -7.14 -33.54
N ALA A 114 -8.65 -7.82 -32.43
CA ALA A 114 -7.58 -7.42 -31.52
C ALA A 114 -6.23 -7.81 -32.12
N VAL A 115 -5.33 -6.84 -32.28
CA VAL A 115 -3.93 -7.04 -32.68
C VAL A 115 -3.07 -6.93 -31.42
N PRO A 116 -2.64 -8.06 -30.83
CA PRO A 116 -1.90 -8.04 -29.57
C PRO A 116 -0.51 -7.45 -29.77
N VAL A 117 -0.15 -6.47 -28.92
CA VAL A 117 1.21 -5.96 -28.81
C VAL A 117 1.92 -6.79 -27.75
N ILE A 118 2.81 -7.66 -28.19
CA ILE A 118 3.41 -8.72 -27.37
C ILE A 118 4.70 -8.24 -26.73
N PHE A 119 4.84 -8.50 -25.42
CA PHE A 119 6.06 -8.26 -24.66
C PHE A 119 6.56 -9.58 -24.06
N ASP A 120 7.86 -9.82 -24.14
CA ASP A 120 8.48 -10.98 -23.47
C ASP A 120 8.57 -10.76 -21.97
N ASN A 121 8.87 -9.52 -21.55
CA ASN A 121 8.81 -9.06 -20.17
C ASN A 121 7.71 -8.00 -20.03
N PHE A 122 6.75 -8.24 -19.14
CA PHE A 122 5.63 -7.33 -18.91
C PHE A 122 6.04 -5.92 -18.47
N VAL A 123 7.19 -5.77 -17.83
CA VAL A 123 7.66 -4.46 -17.38
C VAL A 123 8.04 -3.55 -18.56
N ASP A 124 8.37 -4.15 -19.72
CA ASP A 124 8.77 -3.42 -20.92
C ASP A 124 7.60 -2.62 -21.52
N SER A 125 6.34 -2.98 -21.24
CA SER A 125 5.19 -2.18 -21.68
C SER A 125 5.16 -0.79 -21.02
N PHE A 126 5.84 -0.61 -19.89
CA PHE A 126 5.98 0.68 -19.20
C PHE A 126 7.29 1.41 -19.54
N ASN A 127 8.02 0.96 -20.56
CA ASN A 127 9.18 1.65 -21.10
C ASN A 127 8.83 2.25 -22.47
N SER A 128 9.00 3.56 -22.62
CA SER A 128 8.54 4.33 -23.79
C SER A 128 9.15 3.83 -25.11
N THR A 129 10.44 3.54 -25.13
CA THR A 129 11.11 3.01 -26.32
C THR A 129 10.64 1.59 -26.64
N ALA A 130 10.47 0.74 -25.63
CA ALA A 130 10.06 -0.64 -25.83
C ALA A 130 8.60 -0.75 -26.28
N ILE A 131 7.68 0.02 -25.69
CA ILE A 131 6.27 0.02 -26.10
C ILE A 131 6.09 0.55 -27.53
N VAL A 132 6.77 1.63 -27.91
CA VAL A 132 6.71 2.13 -29.30
C VAL A 132 7.28 1.11 -30.27
N ARG A 133 8.43 0.49 -29.96
CA ARG A 133 8.99 -0.57 -30.82
C ARG A 133 8.02 -1.75 -30.99
N ALA A 134 7.37 -2.17 -29.91
CA ALA A 134 6.40 -3.25 -29.95
C ALA A 134 5.14 -2.86 -30.75
N LEU A 135 4.67 -1.61 -30.61
CA LEU A 135 3.56 -1.06 -31.39
C LEU A 135 3.88 -1.00 -32.89
N GLU A 136 5.05 -0.50 -33.28
CA GLU A 136 5.51 -0.46 -34.67
C GLU A 136 5.57 -1.88 -35.25
N LYS A 137 6.19 -2.82 -34.53
CA LYS A 137 6.26 -4.23 -34.94
C LYS A 137 4.86 -4.83 -35.14
N ALA A 138 3.97 -4.67 -34.16
CA ALA A 138 2.62 -5.22 -34.23
C ALA A 138 1.76 -4.57 -35.32
N MET A 139 1.99 -3.28 -35.60
CA MET A 139 1.36 -2.55 -36.71
C MET A 139 1.82 -3.10 -38.07
N ASP A 140 3.13 -3.27 -38.25
CA ASP A 140 3.70 -3.75 -39.52
C ASP A 140 3.36 -5.24 -39.78
N GLU A 141 3.23 -6.05 -38.74
CA GLU A 141 2.84 -7.47 -38.82
C GLU A 141 1.31 -7.69 -38.88
N ALA A 142 0.49 -6.63 -38.73
CA ALA A 142 -0.96 -6.76 -38.67
C ALA A 142 -1.54 -7.26 -40.00
N ALA A 143 -2.31 -8.36 -39.95
CA ALA A 143 -3.03 -8.91 -41.10
C ALA A 143 -4.34 -8.16 -41.45
N CYS A 144 -4.48 -6.92 -40.96
CA CYS A 144 -5.66 -6.09 -41.14
C CYS A 144 -5.33 -4.60 -41.03
N PRO A 145 -6.12 -3.72 -41.66
CA PRO A 145 -6.03 -2.28 -41.40
C PRO A 145 -6.27 -2.01 -39.91
N VAL A 146 -5.35 -1.30 -39.26
CA VAL A 146 -5.47 -0.89 -37.86
C VAL A 146 -6.00 0.54 -37.80
N ARG A 147 -6.93 0.82 -36.88
CA ARG A 147 -7.56 2.14 -36.71
C ARG A 147 -7.27 2.83 -35.39
N ALA A 148 -6.94 2.05 -34.37
CA ALA A 148 -6.72 2.60 -33.03
C ALA A 148 -5.71 1.79 -32.22
N VAL A 149 -5.11 2.46 -31.24
CA VAL A 149 -4.42 1.85 -30.10
C VAL A 149 -5.34 1.97 -28.89
N ILE A 150 -5.53 0.87 -28.17
CA ILE A 150 -6.28 0.86 -26.91
C ILE A 150 -5.33 0.51 -25.79
N ILE A 151 -5.20 1.44 -24.84
CA ILE A 151 -4.46 1.22 -23.59
C ILE A 151 -5.43 1.20 -22.42
N THR A 152 -5.02 0.56 -21.33
CA THR A 152 -5.71 0.63 -20.04
C THR A 152 -4.76 1.26 -19.04
N ASN A 153 -5.14 2.41 -18.49
CA ASN A 153 -4.28 3.23 -17.66
C ASN A 153 -5.06 3.78 -16.46
N PRO A 154 -4.93 3.25 -15.25
CA PRO A 154 -4.00 2.18 -14.88
C PRO A 154 -4.26 0.81 -15.49
N HIS A 155 -3.19 0.03 -15.65
CA HIS A 155 -3.15 -1.19 -16.43
C HIS A 155 -3.86 -2.39 -15.79
N ASN A 156 -4.66 -3.10 -16.59
CA ASN A 156 -5.32 -4.36 -16.22
C ASN A 156 -4.78 -5.51 -17.09
N PRO A 157 -4.08 -6.51 -16.55
CA PRO A 157 -4.07 -6.95 -15.13
C PRO A 157 -2.85 -6.51 -14.28
N LEU A 158 -1.93 -5.71 -14.82
CA LEU A 158 -0.62 -5.46 -14.18
C LEU A 158 -0.63 -4.50 -12.99
N GLY A 159 -1.67 -3.69 -12.80
CA GLY A 159 -1.82 -2.81 -11.63
C GLY A 159 -0.84 -1.63 -11.58
N ARG A 160 -0.34 -1.20 -12.74
CA ARG A 160 0.63 -0.09 -12.87
C ARG A 160 0.13 0.99 -13.81
N CYS A 161 0.59 2.22 -13.61
CA CYS A 161 0.30 3.35 -14.49
C CYS A 161 1.34 3.46 -15.61
N TYR A 162 0.91 3.95 -16.76
CA TYR A 162 1.83 4.50 -17.75
C TYR A 162 2.31 5.87 -17.28
N SER A 163 3.61 6.13 -17.43
CA SER A 163 4.17 7.46 -17.18
C SER A 163 3.75 8.45 -18.27
N ALA A 164 3.89 9.76 -18.00
CA ALA A 164 3.66 10.80 -19.00
C ALA A 164 4.49 10.57 -20.28
N ASP A 165 5.75 10.14 -20.13
CA ASP A 165 6.64 9.82 -21.25
C ASP A 165 6.13 8.63 -22.08
N ASN A 166 5.61 7.59 -21.42
CA ASN A 166 4.99 6.47 -22.13
C ASN A 166 3.78 6.95 -22.94
N LEU A 167 2.89 7.72 -22.31
CA LEU A 167 1.66 8.19 -22.93
C LEU A 167 1.93 9.14 -24.11
N LEU A 168 2.87 10.07 -23.96
CA LEU A 168 3.33 10.95 -25.04
C LEU A 168 3.92 10.15 -26.20
N SER A 169 4.76 9.14 -25.91
CA SER A 169 5.35 8.28 -26.94
C SER A 169 4.30 7.45 -27.70
N ILE A 170 3.25 6.97 -27.01
CA ILE A 170 2.13 6.26 -27.62
C ILE A 170 1.28 7.23 -28.46
N ALA A 171 0.98 8.43 -27.94
CA ALA A 171 0.26 9.46 -28.67
C ALA A 171 1.01 9.90 -29.94
N GLU A 172 2.32 10.08 -29.86
CA GLU A 172 3.18 10.40 -31.00
C GLU A 172 3.10 9.29 -32.07
N PHE A 173 3.20 8.03 -31.66
CA PHE A 173 3.00 6.88 -32.55
C PHE A 173 1.63 6.92 -33.24
N CYS A 174 0.56 7.17 -32.49
CA CYS A 174 -0.79 7.29 -33.05
C CYS A 174 -0.90 8.47 -34.04
N GLY A 175 -0.34 9.63 -33.72
CA GLY A 175 -0.30 10.80 -34.60
C GLY A 175 0.42 10.50 -35.91
N ARG A 176 1.62 9.93 -35.85
CA ARG A 176 2.42 9.56 -37.05
C ARG A 176 1.71 8.53 -37.94
N ARG A 177 1.00 7.57 -37.35
CA ARG A 177 0.32 6.48 -38.06
C ARG A 177 -1.15 6.80 -38.41
N GLY A 178 -1.66 7.98 -38.03
CA GLY A 178 -3.05 8.36 -38.27
C GLY A 178 -4.06 7.48 -37.53
N LEU A 179 -3.71 7.03 -36.32
CA LEU A 179 -4.54 6.16 -35.48
C LEU A 179 -5.24 6.96 -34.38
N HIS A 180 -6.37 6.46 -33.90
CA HIS A 180 -6.99 6.93 -32.66
C HIS A 180 -6.28 6.34 -31.43
N LEU A 181 -6.21 7.11 -30.34
CA LEU A 181 -5.76 6.63 -29.04
C LEU A 181 -6.96 6.56 -28.10
N ILE A 182 -7.27 5.35 -27.63
CA ILE A 182 -8.31 5.11 -26.63
C ILE A 182 -7.62 4.79 -25.29
N SER A 183 -7.74 5.71 -24.32
CA SER A 183 -7.26 5.53 -22.95
C SER A 183 -8.40 5.07 -22.04
N ASP A 184 -8.37 3.79 -21.65
CA ASP A 184 -9.32 3.18 -20.72
C ASP A 184 -8.86 3.45 -19.28
N GLU A 185 -9.35 4.54 -18.68
CA GLU A 185 -8.90 5.10 -17.39
C GLU A 185 -9.83 4.74 -16.22
N VAL A 186 -10.48 3.57 -16.31
CA VAL A 186 -11.49 3.11 -15.35
C VAL A 186 -10.96 2.82 -13.94
N TYR A 187 -9.64 2.89 -13.72
CA TYR A 187 -8.97 2.67 -12.43
C TYR A 187 -8.26 3.95 -11.92
N ALA A 188 -8.51 5.11 -12.53
CA ALA A 188 -7.80 6.36 -12.27
C ALA A 188 -7.71 6.74 -10.78
N LEU A 189 -8.79 6.53 -10.01
CA LEU A 189 -8.86 6.95 -8.61
C LEU A 189 -8.49 5.82 -7.62
N SER A 190 -8.07 4.65 -8.11
CA SER A 190 -7.79 3.46 -7.31
C SER A 190 -6.35 3.33 -6.81
N GLY A 191 -5.53 4.38 -6.87
CA GLY A 191 -4.15 4.35 -6.38
C GLY A 191 -4.02 4.19 -4.85
N PHE A 192 -3.12 3.36 -4.36
CA PHE A 192 -3.06 3.06 -2.90
C PHE A 192 -2.14 4.00 -2.11
N ASP A 193 -1.04 4.42 -2.74
CA ASP A 193 -0.05 5.34 -2.17
C ASP A 193 -0.28 6.78 -2.62
N ARG A 194 0.28 7.78 -1.93
CA ARG A 194 0.12 9.20 -2.33
C ARG A 194 0.60 9.47 -3.75
N ASP A 195 1.69 8.82 -4.15
CA ASP A 195 2.23 8.89 -5.50
C ASP A 195 1.93 7.57 -6.25
N SER A 196 0.67 7.40 -6.65
CA SER A 196 0.27 6.24 -7.44
C SER A 196 0.80 6.29 -8.88
N GLY A 197 1.42 7.41 -9.28
CA GLY A 197 1.97 7.65 -10.62
C GLY A 197 0.91 7.71 -11.73
N PHE A 198 -0.37 7.90 -11.39
CA PHE A 198 -1.42 8.01 -12.40
C PHE A 198 -1.32 9.36 -13.09
N VAL A 199 -1.32 9.32 -14.42
CA VAL A 199 -1.34 10.49 -15.31
C VAL A 199 -2.42 10.20 -16.34
N SER A 200 -3.42 11.08 -16.47
CA SER A 200 -4.41 10.98 -17.54
C SER A 200 -3.79 11.41 -18.86
N VAL A 201 -4.15 10.77 -19.97
CA VAL A 201 -3.73 11.27 -21.29
C VAL A 201 -4.24 12.70 -21.57
N LEU A 202 -5.34 13.11 -20.94
CA LEU A 202 -5.88 14.47 -21.07
C LEU A 202 -4.99 15.53 -20.41
N SER A 203 -4.10 15.14 -19.48
CA SER A 203 -3.18 16.07 -18.80
C SER A 203 -1.96 16.46 -19.66
N LEU A 204 -1.83 15.88 -20.86
CA LEU A 204 -0.64 15.99 -21.70
C LEU A 204 -0.81 17.04 -22.80
N GLU A 205 0.28 17.73 -23.13
CA GLU A 205 0.33 18.67 -24.26
C GLU A 205 0.53 17.92 -25.59
N LEU A 206 -0.57 17.40 -26.15
CA LEU A 206 -0.56 16.54 -27.34
C LEU A 206 -0.05 17.22 -28.62
N ASP A 207 -0.17 18.54 -28.71
CA ASP A 207 0.33 19.34 -29.84
C ASP A 207 1.86 19.19 -30.01
N GLN A 208 2.60 18.97 -28.92
CA GLN A 208 4.05 18.77 -28.96
C GLN A 208 4.46 17.49 -29.72
N VAL A 209 3.58 16.48 -29.75
CA VAL A 209 3.83 15.17 -30.34
C VAL A 209 3.03 14.93 -31.63
N LYS A 210 2.45 15.99 -32.20
CA LYS A 210 1.67 15.94 -33.45
C LYS A 210 0.54 14.91 -33.42
N CYS A 211 -0.04 14.66 -32.25
CA CYS A 211 -1.26 13.88 -32.09
C CYS A 211 -2.42 14.85 -31.92
N ALA A 212 -3.37 14.87 -32.85
CA ALA A 212 -4.49 15.79 -32.74
C ALA A 212 -5.40 15.40 -31.56
N THR A 213 -5.89 16.37 -30.79
CA THR A 213 -6.85 16.16 -29.70
C THR A 213 -8.10 15.38 -30.17
N SER A 214 -8.49 15.53 -31.43
CA SER A 214 -9.60 14.82 -32.08
C SER A 214 -9.38 13.30 -32.23
N GLN A 215 -8.14 12.82 -32.07
CA GLN A 215 -7.75 11.41 -32.12
C GLN A 215 -7.72 10.75 -30.73
N VAL A 216 -7.81 11.52 -29.64
CA VAL A 216 -7.67 11.00 -28.27
C VAL A 216 -9.01 10.90 -27.57
N HIS A 217 -9.30 9.73 -27.01
CA HIS A 217 -10.57 9.43 -26.36
C HIS A 217 -10.33 8.73 -25.03
N VAL A 218 -10.96 9.24 -23.96
CA VAL A 218 -10.81 8.68 -22.60
C VAL A 218 -12.11 8.05 -22.13
N LEU A 219 -12.01 6.86 -21.54
CA LEU A 219 -13.13 6.19 -20.89
C LEU A 219 -12.93 6.19 -19.37
N TRP A 220 -13.99 6.52 -18.65
CA TRP A 220 -14.03 6.39 -17.20
C TRP A 220 -15.35 5.77 -16.73
N THR A 221 -15.36 5.15 -15.54
CA THR A 221 -16.55 4.58 -14.92
C THR A 221 -16.44 4.58 -13.41
N MET A 222 -17.55 4.81 -12.71
CA MET A 222 -17.64 4.60 -11.27
C MET A 222 -17.58 3.12 -10.85
N SER A 223 -17.60 2.18 -11.79
CA SER A 223 -17.70 0.74 -11.52
C SER A 223 -16.54 0.20 -10.68
N LYS A 224 -15.36 0.81 -10.77
CA LYS A 224 -14.14 0.33 -10.11
C LYS A 224 -13.76 1.26 -8.96
N ASP A 225 -13.57 2.53 -9.26
CA ASP A 225 -13.17 3.53 -8.26
C ASP A 225 -14.14 3.61 -7.09
N PHE A 226 -15.45 3.55 -7.34
CA PHE A 226 -16.50 3.68 -6.32
C PHE A 226 -17.25 2.37 -6.02
N GLY A 227 -16.78 1.22 -6.51
CA GLY A 227 -17.43 -0.08 -6.25
C GLY A 227 -18.84 -0.22 -6.83
N CYS A 228 -19.23 0.63 -7.78
CA CYS A 228 -20.61 0.76 -8.25
C CYS A 228 -20.85 0.05 -9.60
N SER A 229 -20.34 -1.18 -9.76
CA SER A 229 -20.43 -1.93 -11.03
C SER A 229 -21.86 -2.13 -11.51
N GLY A 230 -22.80 -2.35 -10.58
CA GLY A 230 -24.24 -2.52 -10.85
C GLY A 230 -24.98 -1.25 -11.24
N VAL A 231 -24.41 -0.06 -11.02
CA VAL A 231 -25.03 1.22 -11.45
C VAL A 231 -25.01 1.38 -12.96
N ARG A 232 -24.08 0.72 -13.66
CA ARG A 232 -23.96 0.76 -15.12
C ARG A 232 -23.78 2.20 -15.64
N MET A 233 -22.82 2.94 -15.10
CA MET A 233 -22.48 4.29 -15.57
C MET A 233 -21.04 4.34 -16.07
N ALA A 234 -20.83 4.83 -17.29
CA ALA A 234 -19.54 5.22 -17.82
C ALA A 234 -19.64 6.52 -18.60
N ALA A 235 -18.50 7.19 -18.76
CA ALA A 235 -18.34 8.40 -19.53
C ALA A 235 -17.25 8.20 -20.59
N LEU A 236 -17.54 8.60 -21.81
CA LEU A 236 -16.58 8.84 -22.88
C LEU A 236 -16.26 10.33 -22.89
N VAL A 237 -14.99 10.69 -22.85
CA VAL A 237 -14.50 12.06 -23.04
C VAL A 237 -13.74 12.14 -24.36
N SER A 238 -14.15 13.08 -25.22
CA SER A 238 -13.47 13.37 -26.49
C SER A 238 -13.58 14.87 -26.78
N GLN A 239 -12.51 15.62 -26.57
CA GLN A 239 -12.59 17.10 -26.50
C GLN A 239 -12.75 17.78 -27.86
N ASP A 240 -12.24 17.18 -28.95
CA ASP A 240 -12.23 17.80 -30.27
C ASP A 240 -12.79 16.87 -31.37
N ASN A 241 -13.80 16.06 -31.03
CA ASN A 241 -14.46 15.19 -32.00
C ASN A 241 -15.98 15.11 -31.76
N PRO A 242 -16.72 16.19 -32.05
CA PRO A 242 -18.16 16.28 -31.76
C PRO A 242 -18.99 15.28 -32.58
N GLU A 243 -18.59 14.98 -33.82
CA GLU A 243 -19.28 14.01 -34.68
C GLU A 243 -19.18 12.58 -34.11
N LEU A 244 -18.01 12.20 -33.59
CA LEU A 244 -17.84 10.94 -32.90
C LEU A 244 -18.69 10.87 -31.64
N LEU A 245 -18.70 11.92 -30.81
CA LEU A 245 -19.52 11.97 -29.61
C LEU A 245 -21.01 11.84 -29.93
N GLN A 246 -21.47 12.54 -30.97
CA GLN A 246 -22.85 12.45 -31.44
C GLN A 246 -23.16 11.03 -31.94
N THR A 247 -22.25 10.43 -32.70
CA THR A 247 -22.38 9.05 -33.21
C THR A 247 -22.45 8.05 -32.08
N VAL A 248 -21.56 8.12 -31.10
CA VAL A 248 -21.57 7.23 -29.92
C VAL A 248 -22.84 7.43 -29.09
N SER A 249 -23.33 8.66 -28.95
CA SER A 249 -24.57 8.96 -28.22
C SER A 249 -25.82 8.42 -28.94
N LEU A 250 -25.86 8.51 -30.27
CA LEU A 250 -26.94 7.98 -31.11
C LEU A 250 -26.90 6.45 -31.21
N THR A 251 -25.74 5.86 -31.42
CA THR A 251 -25.59 4.39 -31.53
C THR A 251 -25.71 3.71 -30.17
N GLY A 252 -25.33 4.41 -29.11
CA GLY A 252 -25.53 4.02 -27.71
C GLY A 252 -26.94 4.24 -27.18
N CYS A 253 -27.98 4.30 -28.03
CA CYS A 253 -29.39 4.64 -27.76
C CYS A 253 -30.07 3.96 -26.54
N LEU A 254 -29.41 3.02 -25.86
CA LEU A 254 -29.74 2.65 -24.49
C LEU A 254 -29.05 3.64 -23.55
N GLN A 255 -29.64 4.83 -23.41
CA GLN A 255 -29.18 5.81 -22.44
C GLN A 255 -29.05 5.16 -21.06
N ILE A 256 -28.11 5.69 -20.27
CA ILE A 256 -28.05 5.35 -18.85
C ILE A 256 -29.45 5.52 -18.22
N SER A 257 -29.88 4.52 -17.45
CA SER A 257 -31.13 4.60 -16.71
C SER A 257 -31.13 5.85 -15.84
N ASN A 258 -32.24 6.59 -15.79
CA ASN A 258 -32.33 7.77 -14.93
C ASN A 258 -32.18 7.43 -13.43
N LEU A 259 -32.46 6.18 -13.02
CA LEU A 259 -32.15 5.72 -11.65
C LEU A 259 -30.63 5.55 -11.46
N ALA A 260 -29.93 5.04 -12.46
CA ALA A 260 -28.47 4.97 -12.47
C ALA A 260 -27.84 6.36 -12.50
N THR A 261 -28.44 7.30 -13.24
CA THR A 261 -28.05 8.73 -13.23
C THR A 261 -28.14 9.30 -11.83
N LEU A 262 -29.25 9.06 -11.11
CA LEU A 262 -29.40 9.53 -9.72
C LEU A 262 -28.38 8.89 -8.77
N ALA A 263 -28.11 7.59 -8.91
CA ALA A 263 -27.10 6.92 -8.10
C ALA A 263 -25.68 7.45 -8.38
N ALA A 264 -25.35 7.73 -9.64
CA ALA A 264 -24.10 8.35 -10.02
C ALA A 264 -23.98 9.79 -9.48
N LEU A 265 -25.03 10.59 -9.62
CA LEU A 265 -25.11 11.94 -9.06
C LEU A 265 -24.93 11.93 -7.55
N ALA A 266 -25.52 10.97 -6.84
CA ALA A 266 -25.37 10.84 -5.39
C ALA A 266 -23.91 10.79 -4.94
N ILE A 267 -23.08 10.02 -5.66
CA ILE A 267 -21.64 9.90 -5.37
C ILE A 267 -20.89 11.13 -5.88
N LEU A 268 -21.09 11.50 -7.15
CA LEU A 268 -20.28 12.53 -7.83
C LEU A 268 -20.56 13.96 -7.34
N THR A 269 -21.71 14.20 -6.74
CA THR A 269 -22.06 15.51 -6.14
C THR A 269 -22.02 15.49 -4.61
N SER A 270 -21.57 14.37 -4.01
CA SER A 270 -21.43 14.27 -2.57
C SER A 270 -20.36 15.24 -2.06
N PRO A 271 -20.64 16.03 -1.00
CA PRO A 271 -19.61 16.86 -0.36
C PRO A 271 -18.50 16.00 0.28
N HIS A 272 -18.69 14.68 0.38
CA HIS A 272 -17.73 13.74 0.95
C HIS A 272 -16.96 12.92 -0.10
N ILE A 273 -17.06 13.26 -1.40
CA ILE A 273 -16.40 12.49 -2.48
C ILE A 273 -14.89 12.31 -2.24
N SER A 274 -14.16 13.37 -1.87
CA SER A 274 -12.72 13.28 -1.59
C SER A 274 -12.42 12.38 -0.39
N GLY A 275 -13.29 12.38 0.62
CA GLY A 275 -13.20 11.49 1.78
C GLY A 275 -13.42 10.04 1.39
N LEU A 276 -14.43 9.76 0.55
CA LEU A 276 -14.71 8.42 0.04
C LEU A 276 -13.55 7.87 -0.80
N ILE A 277 -12.97 8.69 -1.68
CA ILE A 277 -11.77 8.34 -2.44
C ILE A 277 -10.63 8.00 -1.47
N MET A 278 -10.34 8.86 -0.49
CA MET A 278 -9.27 8.62 0.48
C MET A 278 -9.48 7.32 1.27
N THR A 279 -10.69 7.07 1.77
CA THR A 279 -11.03 5.81 2.46
C THR A 279 -10.77 4.61 1.56
N SER A 280 -11.22 4.66 0.30
CA SER A 280 -10.96 3.57 -0.65
C SER A 280 -9.47 3.33 -0.86
N ARG A 281 -8.66 4.38 -1.00
CA ARG A 281 -7.20 4.24 -1.19
C ARG A 281 -6.55 3.55 0.01
N LEU A 282 -6.92 3.93 1.22
CA LEU A 282 -6.40 3.36 2.46
C LEU A 282 -6.77 1.88 2.61
N GLU A 283 -8.04 1.52 2.39
CA GLU A 283 -8.48 0.13 2.49
C GLU A 283 -7.88 -0.76 1.40
N LEU A 284 -7.77 -0.25 0.17
CA LEU A 284 -7.09 -0.94 -0.91
C LEU A 284 -5.61 -1.16 -0.59
N ARG A 285 -4.93 -0.18 0.03
CA ARG A 285 -3.54 -0.33 0.49
C ARG A 285 -3.39 -1.46 1.52
N VAL A 286 -4.29 -1.52 2.50
CA VAL A 286 -4.27 -2.59 3.52
C VAL A 286 -4.48 -3.96 2.87
N CYS A 287 -5.42 -4.06 1.94
CA CYS A 287 -5.70 -5.30 1.20
C CYS A 287 -4.53 -5.71 0.29
N TYR A 288 -3.90 -4.74 -0.39
CA TYR A 288 -2.73 -4.97 -1.24
C TYR A 288 -1.57 -5.53 -0.41
N HIS A 289 -1.19 -4.89 0.70
CA HIS A 289 -0.13 -5.42 1.57
C HIS A 289 -0.45 -6.81 2.10
N MET A 290 -1.73 -7.12 2.39
CA MET A 290 -2.13 -8.45 2.84
C MET A 290 -1.90 -9.54 1.79
N ILE A 291 -2.22 -9.28 0.52
CA ILE A 291 -1.97 -10.26 -0.55
C ILE A 291 -0.48 -10.34 -0.90
N ILE A 292 0.25 -9.23 -0.88
CA ILE A 292 1.71 -9.24 -1.10
C ILE A 292 2.43 -10.03 -0.01
N ASP A 293 2.11 -9.80 1.26
CA ASP A 293 2.61 -10.61 2.38
C ASP A 293 2.38 -12.11 2.18
N PHE A 294 1.24 -12.48 1.59
CA PHE A 294 0.91 -13.87 1.30
C PHE A 294 1.77 -14.46 0.16
N LEU A 295 1.99 -13.68 -0.89
CA LEU A 295 2.77 -14.08 -2.07
C LEU A 295 4.26 -14.18 -1.72
N GLU A 296 4.81 -13.17 -1.04
CA GLU A 296 6.22 -13.12 -0.64
C GLU A 296 6.60 -14.29 0.29
N ARG A 297 5.76 -14.59 1.29
CA ARG A 297 5.97 -15.76 2.19
C ARG A 297 5.91 -17.12 1.51
N ARG A 298 5.48 -17.17 0.25
CA ARG A 298 5.41 -18.38 -0.56
C ARG A 298 6.42 -18.37 -1.71
N GLY A 299 7.26 -17.33 -1.80
CA GLY A 299 8.20 -17.16 -2.90
C GLY A 299 7.53 -17.09 -4.27
N LEU A 300 6.29 -16.60 -4.36
CA LEU A 300 5.56 -16.50 -5.62
C LEU A 300 5.90 -15.19 -6.33
N ASP A 301 6.29 -15.27 -7.60
CA ASP A 301 6.55 -14.08 -8.41
C ASP A 301 5.26 -13.26 -8.58
N TYR A 302 5.38 -11.93 -8.59
CA TYR A 302 4.29 -11.03 -8.93
C TYR A 302 4.79 -9.74 -9.54
N ILE A 303 3.89 -9.02 -10.22
CA ILE A 303 4.15 -7.65 -10.67
C ILE A 303 3.65 -6.70 -9.57
N PRO A 304 4.53 -5.87 -8.97
CA PRO A 304 4.11 -4.89 -7.98
C PRO A 304 3.09 -3.93 -8.57
N ALA A 305 1.99 -3.73 -7.84
CA ALA A 305 0.91 -2.82 -8.22
C ALA A 305 0.95 -1.55 -7.36
N THR A 306 0.70 -0.40 -7.98
CA THR A 306 0.53 0.90 -7.30
C THR A 306 -0.93 1.35 -7.25
N THR A 307 -1.79 0.65 -8.00
CA THR A 307 -3.18 1.02 -8.27
C THR A 307 -3.95 -0.19 -8.82
N GLY A 308 -5.25 -0.03 -9.06
CA GLY A 308 -6.14 -1.10 -9.51
C GLY A 308 -6.76 -1.83 -8.32
N LEU A 309 -7.21 -3.07 -8.56
CA LEU A 309 -7.95 -3.86 -7.56
C LEU A 309 -7.36 -5.27 -7.39
N TYR A 310 -6.22 -5.52 -8.01
CA TYR A 310 -5.68 -6.85 -8.24
C TYR A 310 -4.16 -6.81 -8.34
N VAL A 311 -3.56 -7.98 -8.16
CA VAL A 311 -2.15 -8.26 -8.45
C VAL A 311 -2.05 -9.36 -9.51
N PHE A 312 -1.08 -9.23 -10.42
CA PHE A 312 -0.75 -10.29 -11.35
C PHE A 312 0.41 -11.10 -10.77
N THR A 313 0.22 -12.40 -10.59
CA THR A 313 1.16 -13.29 -9.88
C THR A 313 1.28 -14.64 -10.54
N ARG A 314 2.44 -15.27 -10.43
CA ARG A 314 2.72 -16.61 -10.91
C ARG A 314 2.37 -17.63 -9.84
N LEU A 315 1.30 -18.40 -10.04
CA LEU A 315 0.89 -19.49 -9.14
C LEU A 315 1.45 -20.86 -9.55
N LEU A 316 1.84 -21.02 -10.82
CA LEU A 316 2.50 -22.22 -11.32
C LEU A 316 3.93 -21.89 -11.77
N PRO A 317 4.93 -22.71 -11.39
CA PRO A 317 6.32 -22.51 -11.82
C PRO A 317 6.48 -22.46 -13.35
N THR A 318 7.62 -21.94 -13.80
CA THR A 318 8.01 -21.97 -15.22
C THR A 318 8.10 -23.41 -15.72
N GLY A 319 7.52 -23.68 -16.89
CA GLY A 319 7.52 -25.01 -17.52
C GLY A 319 6.15 -25.68 -17.57
N TYR A 320 5.21 -25.25 -16.74
CA TYR A 320 3.81 -25.68 -16.82
C TYR A 320 3.10 -25.09 -18.05
N ASP A 321 2.16 -25.85 -18.61
CA ASP A 321 1.41 -25.48 -19.82
C ASP A 321 0.05 -24.83 -19.50
N ARG A 322 -0.69 -24.42 -20.54
CA ARG A 322 -2.04 -23.82 -20.38
C ARG A 322 -3.09 -24.81 -19.86
N VAL A 323 -2.86 -26.11 -20.07
CA VAL A 323 -3.71 -27.17 -19.51
C VAL A 323 -3.56 -27.16 -17.99
N SER A 324 -2.33 -27.05 -17.50
CA SER A 324 -2.02 -26.95 -16.08
C SER A 324 -2.64 -25.70 -15.42
N GLU A 325 -2.59 -24.54 -16.09
CA GLU A 325 -3.27 -23.32 -15.60
C GLU A 325 -4.78 -23.55 -15.42
N SER A 326 -5.39 -24.20 -16.41
CA SER A 326 -6.83 -24.48 -16.44
C SER A 326 -7.20 -25.52 -15.37
N GLN A 327 -6.37 -26.55 -15.18
CA GLN A 327 -6.52 -27.55 -14.11
C GLN A 327 -6.42 -26.91 -12.72
N LEU A 328 -5.42 -26.06 -12.47
CA LEU A 328 -5.32 -25.34 -11.19
C LEU A 328 -6.55 -24.44 -10.97
N SER A 329 -7.01 -23.73 -12.00
CA SER A 329 -8.21 -22.90 -11.92
C SER A 329 -9.46 -23.71 -11.54
N GLU A 330 -9.64 -24.92 -12.10
CA GLU A 330 -10.77 -25.78 -11.75
C GLU A 330 -10.63 -26.40 -10.35
N ILE A 331 -9.41 -26.74 -9.90
CA ILE A 331 -9.16 -27.21 -8.52
C ILE A 331 -9.47 -26.11 -7.50
N LEU A 332 -9.02 -24.88 -7.77
CA LEU A 332 -9.32 -23.72 -6.93
C LEU A 332 -10.83 -23.46 -6.87
N LYS A 333 -11.51 -23.52 -8.02
CA LYS A 333 -12.95 -23.34 -8.12
C LYS A 333 -13.71 -24.42 -7.34
N ALA A 334 -13.31 -25.68 -7.47
CA ALA A 334 -13.86 -26.79 -6.68
C ALA A 334 -13.63 -26.61 -5.17
N SER A 335 -12.56 -25.91 -4.80
CA SER A 335 -12.24 -25.52 -3.42
C SER A 335 -12.91 -24.20 -2.99
N GLY A 336 -13.79 -23.63 -3.82
CA GLY A 336 -14.54 -22.42 -3.52
C GLY A 336 -13.80 -21.10 -3.75
N ILE A 337 -12.69 -21.11 -4.52
CA ILE A 337 -11.91 -19.92 -4.88
C ILE A 337 -11.94 -19.72 -6.40
N LEU A 338 -12.45 -18.58 -6.85
CA LEU A 338 -12.36 -18.21 -8.27
C LEU A 338 -11.16 -17.29 -8.50
N VAL A 339 -10.37 -17.55 -9.54
CA VAL A 339 -9.20 -16.75 -9.94
C VAL A 339 -9.24 -16.46 -11.43
N GLY A 340 -8.54 -15.42 -11.88
CA GLY A 340 -8.38 -15.15 -13.31
C GLY A 340 -7.09 -15.78 -13.85
N THR A 341 -7.14 -16.64 -14.86
CA THR A 341 -5.91 -17.21 -15.47
C THR A 341 -5.25 -16.22 -16.42
N GLY A 342 -3.93 -16.29 -16.60
CA GLY A 342 -3.19 -15.44 -17.54
C GLY A 342 -3.71 -15.58 -18.97
N GLN A 343 -4.17 -16.76 -19.36
CA GLN A 343 -4.85 -16.99 -20.64
C GLN A 343 -6.10 -16.12 -20.83
N GLN A 344 -6.91 -15.92 -19.78
CA GLN A 344 -8.09 -15.06 -19.84
C GLN A 344 -7.73 -13.58 -20.08
N TYR A 345 -6.50 -13.18 -19.77
CA TYR A 345 -5.94 -11.85 -20.04
C TYR A 345 -5.02 -11.82 -21.25
N HIS A 346 -5.09 -12.82 -22.13
CA HIS A 346 -4.26 -12.90 -23.34
C HIS A 346 -2.76 -12.80 -23.05
N ALA A 347 -2.32 -13.28 -21.89
CA ALA A 347 -0.90 -13.34 -21.57
C ALA A 347 -0.15 -14.21 -22.60
N PRO A 348 1.04 -13.77 -23.04
CA PRO A 348 1.83 -14.48 -24.03
C PRO A 348 2.26 -15.86 -23.50
N ASN A 349 2.66 -16.75 -24.41
CA ASN A 349 3.03 -18.11 -24.04
C ASN A 349 4.21 -18.19 -23.06
N ALA A 350 5.11 -17.19 -23.06
CA ALA A 350 6.20 -17.10 -22.07
C ALA A 350 5.68 -16.85 -20.64
N ALA A 351 4.46 -16.35 -20.49
CA ALA A 351 3.82 -16.05 -19.22
C ALA A 351 2.76 -17.08 -18.80
N ARG A 352 2.95 -18.34 -19.18
CA ARG A 352 2.19 -19.45 -18.59
C ARG A 352 2.47 -19.54 -17.08
N GLY A 353 1.47 -19.90 -16.31
CA GLY A 353 1.46 -19.99 -14.86
C GLY A 353 1.09 -18.69 -14.14
N TRP A 354 0.81 -17.61 -14.87
CA TRP A 354 0.37 -16.33 -14.28
C TRP A 354 -1.14 -16.27 -14.10
N PHE A 355 -1.57 -15.58 -13.05
CA PHE A 355 -2.96 -15.41 -12.64
C PHE A 355 -3.16 -13.98 -12.13
N ARG A 356 -4.38 -13.46 -12.30
CA ARG A 356 -4.83 -12.21 -11.67
C ARG A 356 -5.61 -12.57 -10.41
N LEU A 357 -5.18 -12.03 -9.27
CA LEU A 357 -5.87 -12.14 -7.99
C LEU A 357 -6.38 -10.78 -7.53
N VAL A 358 -7.68 -10.66 -7.33
CA VAL A 358 -8.36 -9.46 -6.81
C VAL A 358 -8.22 -9.42 -5.30
N PHE A 359 -7.76 -8.29 -4.75
CA PHE A 359 -7.61 -8.10 -3.31
C PHE A 359 -8.63 -7.12 -2.71
N SER A 360 -9.40 -6.41 -3.53
CA SER A 360 -10.34 -5.37 -3.09
C SER A 360 -11.64 -5.89 -2.44
N LEU A 361 -11.57 -7.00 -1.71
CA LEU A 361 -12.70 -7.62 -0.99
C LEU A 361 -12.90 -7.07 0.43
N GLY A 362 -11.96 -6.27 0.93
CA GLY A 362 -11.89 -5.89 2.35
C GLY A 362 -11.25 -6.99 3.21
N THR A 363 -10.65 -6.59 4.33
CA THR A 363 -9.81 -7.47 5.16
C THR A 363 -10.54 -8.69 5.73
N GLY A 364 -11.84 -8.54 6.02
CA GLY A 364 -12.68 -9.61 6.56
C GLY A 364 -12.92 -10.78 5.58
N ARG A 365 -12.93 -10.52 4.27
CA ARG A 365 -13.11 -11.53 3.22
C ARG A 365 -11.79 -11.97 2.60
N LEU A 366 -10.84 -11.06 2.43
CA LEU A 366 -9.55 -11.37 1.80
C LEU A 366 -8.72 -12.34 2.64
N ARG A 367 -8.66 -12.15 3.97
CA ARG A 367 -7.81 -12.98 4.83
C ARG A 367 -8.22 -14.47 4.80
N PRO A 368 -9.49 -14.85 4.98
CA PRO A 368 -9.92 -16.24 4.81
C PRO A 368 -9.69 -16.78 3.39
N ALA A 369 -9.90 -15.96 2.35
CA ALA A 369 -9.64 -16.34 0.97
C ALA A 369 -8.17 -16.73 0.75
N LEU A 370 -7.22 -15.94 1.28
CA LEU A 370 -5.79 -16.22 1.17
C LEU A 370 -5.37 -17.46 1.99
N VAL A 371 -5.95 -17.67 3.17
CA VAL A 371 -5.70 -18.90 3.96
C VAL A 371 -6.11 -20.14 3.16
N ARG A 372 -7.30 -20.11 2.54
CA ARG A 372 -7.77 -21.22 1.72
C ARG A 372 -6.95 -21.38 0.44
N LEU A 373 -6.61 -20.28 -0.23
CA LEU A 373 -5.76 -20.30 -1.42
C LEU A 373 -4.44 -20.98 -1.11
N GLY A 374 -3.80 -20.60 0.00
CA GLY A 374 -2.59 -21.23 0.50
C GLY A 374 -2.76 -22.74 0.69
N SER A 375 -3.78 -23.18 1.43
CA SER A 375 -4.03 -24.60 1.67
C SER A 375 -4.21 -25.42 0.39
N VAL A 376 -4.87 -24.86 -0.63
CA VAL A 376 -5.05 -25.54 -1.92
C VAL A 376 -3.74 -25.61 -2.69
N LEU A 377 -2.99 -24.50 -2.76
CA LEU A 377 -1.69 -24.46 -3.43
C LEU A 377 -0.71 -25.47 -2.80
N ASP A 378 -0.65 -25.53 -1.47
CA ASP A 378 0.21 -26.47 -0.74
C ASP A 378 -0.17 -27.92 -1.12
N SER A 379 -1.46 -28.25 -1.20
CA SER A 379 -1.93 -29.59 -1.58
C SER A 379 -1.64 -29.99 -3.04
N VAL A 380 -1.65 -29.03 -3.97
CA VAL A 380 -1.46 -29.27 -5.40
C VAL A 380 0.04 -29.38 -5.72
N LEU A 381 0.85 -28.48 -5.14
CA LEU A 381 2.28 -28.44 -5.38
C LEU A 381 2.99 -29.63 -4.70
N ASP A 382 2.58 -30.04 -3.49
CA ASP A 382 3.16 -31.21 -2.81
C ASP A 382 2.87 -32.54 -3.54
N ASN A 383 1.70 -32.67 -4.18
CA ASN A 383 1.36 -33.88 -4.93
C ASN A 383 2.06 -33.97 -6.30
N SER A 384 2.53 -32.84 -6.86
CA SER A 384 3.31 -32.81 -8.10
C SER A 384 4.78 -33.26 -7.90
N CYS A 385 5.29 -33.22 -6.66
CA CYS A 385 6.63 -33.70 -6.28
C CYS A 385 6.80 -35.23 -6.23
N LYS A 386 5.79 -36.02 -6.61
CA LYS A 386 5.84 -37.50 -6.58
C LYS A 386 6.33 -38.17 -7.87
N THR A 387 6.84 -37.41 -8.85
CA THR A 387 7.59 -38.00 -9.98
C THR A 387 9.08 -37.65 -9.87
N PRO A 388 9.99 -38.66 -9.84
CA PRO A 388 11.40 -38.42 -9.64
C PRO A 388 12.02 -38.03 -10.98
N HIS A 389 12.14 -36.74 -11.29
CA HIS A 389 13.29 -36.17 -12.00
C HIS A 389 13.22 -34.64 -12.00
N GLN A 390 14.33 -34.03 -11.61
CA GLN A 390 14.72 -32.61 -11.72
C GLN A 390 14.63 -31.76 -10.45
N LYS A 391 15.59 -32.04 -9.55
CA LYS A 391 16.27 -30.97 -8.80
C LYS A 391 16.91 -30.01 -9.80
N PHE A 392 16.52 -28.74 -9.80
CA PHE A 392 17.36 -27.68 -10.36
C PHE A 392 17.73 -26.66 -9.29
N ARG A 393 19.04 -26.65 -9.03
CA ARG A 393 19.80 -25.68 -8.26
C ARG A 393 20.33 -24.69 -9.31
N ILE A 394 19.95 -23.41 -9.24
CA ILE A 394 20.66 -22.35 -9.95
C ILE A 394 21.34 -21.47 -8.91
N THR A 395 22.65 -21.40 -9.09
CA THR A 395 23.67 -20.76 -8.28
C THR A 395 23.59 -19.24 -8.42
N SER A 396 23.51 -18.53 -7.29
CA SER A 396 24.14 -17.21 -7.16
C SER A 396 25.27 -17.37 -6.14
N MET A 397 26.50 -17.41 -6.65
CA MET A 397 27.72 -17.33 -5.84
C MET A 397 27.95 -15.86 -5.48
N MET A 398 27.76 -15.51 -4.22
CA MET A 398 28.70 -14.71 -3.43
C MET A 398 28.51 -15.01 -1.93
N LEU A 399 29.45 -15.79 -1.40
CA LEU A 399 29.96 -15.83 -0.02
C LEU A 399 28.99 -16.02 1.17
N GLN A 400 28.82 -17.29 1.54
CA GLN A 400 28.79 -17.88 2.89
C GLN A 400 28.13 -17.11 4.05
N SER A 401 26.90 -17.49 4.40
CA SER A 401 26.51 -17.95 5.75
C SER A 401 25.17 -18.69 5.67
N SER A 402 25.10 -19.88 6.25
CA SER A 402 24.01 -20.84 6.14
C SER A 402 22.85 -20.52 7.08
N HIS A 403 21.75 -19.90 6.63
CA HIS A 403 20.40 -20.01 7.23
C HIS A 403 19.29 -19.59 6.24
N ASP A 404 18.11 -20.22 6.36
CA ASP A 404 16.92 -20.11 5.49
C ASP A 404 16.20 -18.74 5.63
N PRO A 405 16.05 -17.93 4.56
CA PRO A 405 15.49 -16.57 4.63
C PRO A 405 14.00 -16.53 5.04
N ASP A 406 13.23 -17.60 4.87
CA ASP A 406 11.82 -17.65 5.30
C ASP A 406 11.64 -17.86 6.81
N GLU A 407 12.71 -18.18 7.54
CA GLU A 407 12.68 -18.34 9.00
C GLU A 407 13.31 -17.16 9.75
N THR A 408 13.75 -16.12 9.04
CA THR A 408 14.54 -15.03 9.61
C THR A 408 13.91 -13.66 9.42
N VAL A 409 14.22 -12.73 10.32
CA VAL A 409 13.69 -11.37 10.37
C VAL A 409 14.83 -10.42 10.64
N TRP A 410 14.98 -9.40 9.79
CA TRP A 410 15.85 -8.27 10.09
C TRP A 410 15.16 -7.36 11.10
N TYR A 411 15.71 -7.28 12.31
CA TYR A 411 15.26 -6.41 13.38
C TYR A 411 16.26 -5.28 13.60
N PHE A 412 15.81 -4.02 13.53
CA PHE A 412 16.62 -2.88 13.95
C PHE A 412 16.52 -2.68 15.45
N GLY A 413 17.60 -3.04 16.13
CA GLY A 413 17.83 -2.74 17.54
C GLY A 413 18.30 -1.32 17.71
N TYR A 414 17.66 -0.60 18.62
CA TYR A 414 18.08 0.68 19.18
C TYR A 414 17.90 0.61 20.71
N GLY A 415 18.30 1.64 21.45
CA GLY A 415 18.13 1.64 22.91
C GLY A 415 18.94 0.51 23.57
N SER A 416 18.37 -0.18 24.55
CA SER A 416 19.03 -1.33 25.20
C SER A 416 19.24 -2.55 24.27
N ASN A 417 18.57 -2.59 23.12
CA ASN A 417 18.63 -3.72 22.19
C ASN A 417 19.85 -3.68 21.28
N ILE A 418 20.67 -2.64 21.31
CA ILE A 418 21.98 -2.65 20.63
C ILE A 418 23.05 -3.42 21.42
N ARG A 419 22.86 -3.68 22.71
CA ARG A 419 23.87 -4.36 23.54
C ARG A 419 23.76 -5.88 23.44
N SER A 420 24.88 -6.58 23.18
CA SER A 420 24.84 -8.05 23.03
C SER A 420 24.45 -8.77 24.32
N ALA A 421 24.82 -8.22 25.48
CA ALA A 421 24.43 -8.74 26.79
C ALA A 421 22.90 -8.74 26.98
N SER A 422 22.19 -7.75 26.43
CA SER A 422 20.73 -7.69 26.45
C SER A 422 20.11 -8.79 25.58
N MET A 423 20.72 -9.12 24.43
CA MET A 423 20.29 -10.23 23.59
C MET A 423 20.55 -11.60 24.25
N LYS A 424 21.74 -11.80 24.82
CA LYS A 424 22.11 -13.02 25.57
C LYS A 424 21.17 -13.29 26.74
N LYS A 425 20.77 -12.25 27.50
CA LYS A 425 19.82 -12.38 28.61
C LYS A 425 18.44 -12.89 28.16
N ARG A 426 18.07 -12.62 26.91
CA ARG A 426 16.82 -13.09 26.27
C ARG A 426 16.98 -14.45 25.59
N LYS A 427 18.18 -15.06 25.67
CA LYS A 427 18.55 -16.29 24.96
C LYS A 427 18.46 -16.15 23.43
N ILE A 428 18.61 -14.93 22.92
CA ILE A 428 18.60 -14.63 21.48
C ILE A 428 20.04 -14.61 20.98
N THR A 429 20.30 -15.33 19.90
CA THR A 429 21.61 -15.34 19.22
C THR A 429 21.41 -14.87 17.79
N PRO A 430 21.72 -13.59 17.48
CA PRO A 430 21.59 -13.09 16.12
C PRO A 430 22.43 -13.90 15.13
N LEU A 431 21.83 -14.24 13.99
CA LEU A 431 22.47 -14.96 12.90
C LEU A 431 23.46 -14.06 12.15
N GLN A 432 23.13 -12.77 12.07
CA GLN A 432 23.96 -11.72 11.50
C GLN A 432 23.68 -10.42 12.24
N SER A 433 24.67 -9.53 12.32
CA SER A 433 24.46 -8.16 12.79
C SER A 433 25.21 -7.15 11.92
N GLN A 434 24.65 -5.96 11.76
CA GLN A 434 25.27 -4.87 11.02
C GLN A 434 24.89 -3.51 11.64
N ALA A 435 25.87 -2.62 11.80
CA ALA A 435 25.62 -1.24 12.19
C ALA A 435 24.88 -0.49 11.07
N VAL A 436 23.71 0.08 11.39
CA VAL A 436 22.86 0.79 10.43
C VAL A 436 22.29 2.08 11.03
N VAL A 437 21.79 2.96 10.18
CA VAL A 437 21.15 4.24 10.52
C VAL A 437 19.76 4.35 9.88
N LEU A 438 18.83 5.01 10.55
CA LEU A 438 17.53 5.42 10.00
C LEU A 438 17.53 6.93 9.73
N PRO A 439 17.76 7.41 8.49
CA PRO A 439 17.95 8.83 8.20
C PRO A 439 16.77 9.72 8.61
N SER A 440 15.54 9.20 8.50
CA SER A 440 14.32 9.96 8.77
C SER A 440 13.83 9.89 10.22
N TYR A 441 14.56 9.21 11.11
CA TYR A 441 14.15 8.98 12.50
C TYR A 441 15.21 9.46 13.48
N MET A 442 14.78 9.84 14.67
CA MET A 442 15.64 10.14 15.82
C MET A 442 15.26 9.31 17.03
N LEU A 443 16.23 9.15 17.94
CA LEU A 443 16.05 8.48 19.23
C LEU A 443 15.24 9.39 20.17
N THR A 444 14.18 8.85 20.78
CA THR A 444 13.37 9.51 21.81
C THR A 444 13.33 8.68 23.10
N PHE A 445 12.89 9.29 24.21
CA PHE A 445 12.65 8.63 25.49
C PHE A 445 11.20 8.89 25.94
N ASP A 446 10.26 8.36 25.15
CA ASP A 446 8.81 8.59 25.30
C ASP A 446 8.03 7.34 25.73
N ILE A 447 8.73 6.27 26.12
CA ILE A 447 8.13 5.11 26.80
C ILE A 447 8.17 5.32 28.30
N PHE A 448 7.00 5.25 28.94
CA PHE A 448 6.85 5.44 30.37
C PHE A 448 7.57 4.35 31.16
N GLY A 449 8.31 4.76 32.19
CA GLY A 449 8.80 3.88 33.24
C GLY A 449 8.30 4.31 34.62
N ILE A 450 9.07 4.02 35.66
CA ILE A 450 8.73 4.35 37.05
C ILE A 450 9.57 5.56 37.48
N PRO A 451 8.97 6.71 37.85
CA PRO A 451 9.67 7.97 38.12
C PRO A 451 10.93 7.80 38.99
N CYS A 452 10.81 7.26 40.19
CA CYS A 452 11.93 7.17 41.14
C CYS A 452 12.89 5.99 40.90
N ALA A 453 12.85 5.33 39.73
CA ALA A 453 13.72 4.20 39.41
C ALA A 453 14.27 4.28 37.98
N GLU A 454 13.40 4.09 36.99
CA GLU A 454 13.73 4.18 35.57
C GLU A 454 12.64 5.01 34.91
N PRO A 455 12.78 6.34 34.85
CA PRO A 455 11.69 7.22 34.47
C PRO A 455 11.21 7.03 33.02
N ALA A 456 12.13 6.75 32.10
CA ALA A 456 11.83 6.60 30.69
C ALA A 456 12.73 5.58 29.99
N PHE A 457 12.18 4.99 28.92
CA PHE A 457 12.87 4.06 28.03
C PHE A 457 12.87 4.57 26.59
N ALA A 458 13.82 4.05 25.80
CA ALA A 458 14.05 4.51 24.45
C ALA A 458 12.92 4.14 23.48
N SER A 459 12.73 4.97 22.47
CA SER A 459 11.82 4.81 21.33
C SER A 459 12.40 5.57 20.13
N ILE A 460 11.67 5.60 19.02
CA ILE A 460 12.04 6.38 17.84
C ILE A 460 10.86 7.22 17.33
N ALA A 461 11.15 8.39 16.81
CA ALA A 461 10.17 9.26 16.16
C ALA A 461 10.71 9.79 14.83
N LYS A 462 9.84 10.00 13.84
CA LYS A 462 10.25 10.67 12.62
C LYS A 462 10.59 12.13 12.92
N PHE A 463 11.60 12.65 12.24
CA PHE A 463 11.94 14.07 12.30
C PHE A 463 10.72 14.95 11.98
N SER A 464 9.95 14.60 10.94
CA SER A 464 8.71 15.29 10.54
C SER A 464 7.62 15.32 11.61
N ASP A 465 7.45 14.22 12.36
CA ASP A 465 6.40 14.08 13.40
C ASP A 465 6.67 15.01 14.60
N LEU A 466 7.90 15.50 14.71
CA LEU A 466 8.34 16.40 15.76
C LEU A 466 8.48 17.86 15.29
N GLY A 467 8.21 18.14 14.01
CA GLY A 467 8.32 19.49 13.44
C GLY A 467 9.72 19.86 12.92
N TYR A 468 10.59 18.87 12.63
CA TYR A 468 11.88 19.12 11.96
C TYR A 468 11.58 19.23 10.47
N ASP A 469 11.59 20.45 9.94
CA ASP A 469 11.65 20.75 8.51
C ASP A 469 13.04 21.31 8.13
N ASP A 470 13.25 21.58 6.85
CA ASP A 470 14.54 22.06 6.31
C ASP A 470 15.03 23.38 6.95
N ASN A 471 14.14 24.13 7.61
CA ASN A 471 14.46 25.39 8.30
C ASN A 471 14.56 25.24 9.83
N ALA A 472 14.41 24.03 10.38
CA ALA A 472 14.40 23.78 11.82
C ALA A 472 15.71 24.22 12.49
N ALA A 473 16.87 23.92 11.89
CA ALA A 473 18.16 24.34 12.46
C ALA A 473 18.25 25.86 12.66
N ALA A 474 17.75 26.64 11.70
CA ALA A 474 17.77 28.09 11.73
C ALA A 474 16.77 28.67 12.75
N ARG A 475 15.58 28.06 12.87
CA ARG A 475 14.51 28.52 13.79
C ARG A 475 14.83 28.25 15.26
N TRP A 476 15.45 27.13 15.58
CA TRP A 476 15.63 26.70 16.97
C TRP A 476 16.99 27.05 17.59
N LYS A 477 17.92 27.65 16.82
CA LYS A 477 19.30 28.02 17.24
C LYS A 477 20.01 26.92 18.06
N LYS A 478 19.74 25.65 17.73
CA LYS A 478 20.27 24.46 18.41
C LYS A 478 20.64 23.41 17.37
N THR A 479 21.64 22.60 17.69
CA THR A 479 22.04 21.43 16.89
C THR A 479 20.89 20.45 16.78
N ILE A 480 20.49 20.11 15.56
CA ILE A 480 19.48 19.07 15.28
C ILE A 480 20.04 17.73 15.79
N PRO A 481 19.24 16.93 16.54
CA PRO A 481 19.65 15.58 16.93
C PRO A 481 20.04 14.73 15.71
N PRO A 482 21.12 13.92 15.79
CA PRO A 482 21.49 13.07 14.67
C PRO A 482 20.42 12.01 14.40
N PRO A 483 20.36 11.46 13.17
CA PRO A 483 19.55 10.29 12.87
C PRO A 483 19.86 9.14 13.84
N VAL A 484 18.85 8.32 14.14
CA VAL A 484 19.03 7.20 15.06
C VAL A 484 19.93 6.14 14.43
N HIS A 485 21.04 5.84 15.11
CA HIS A 485 21.93 4.75 14.77
C HIS A 485 21.61 3.55 15.64
N GLY A 486 21.81 2.37 15.10
CA GLY A 486 21.54 1.12 15.78
C GLY A 486 22.15 -0.06 15.05
N VAL A 487 21.62 -1.24 15.35
CA VAL A 487 22.15 -2.49 14.81
C VAL A 487 21.00 -3.27 14.17
N ALA A 488 21.12 -3.55 12.88
CA ALA A 488 20.27 -4.53 12.22
C ALA A 488 20.74 -5.92 12.64
N TYR A 489 19.87 -6.68 13.30
CA TYR A 489 20.08 -8.07 13.68
C TYR A 489 19.23 -8.96 12.78
N LEU A 490 19.83 -9.95 12.13
CA LEU A 490 19.10 -11.03 11.50
C LEU A 490 18.77 -12.06 12.59
N LEU A 491 17.51 -12.16 12.97
CA LEU A 491 17.02 -13.06 14.02
C LEU A 491 16.20 -14.18 13.39
N THR A 492 16.09 -15.33 14.04
CA THR A 492 15.03 -16.30 13.70
C THR A 492 13.66 -15.72 14.07
N LYS A 493 12.57 -16.21 13.48
CA LYS A 493 11.20 -15.80 13.85
C LYS A 493 10.91 -16.07 15.33
N GLU A 494 11.43 -17.15 15.89
CA GLU A 494 11.27 -17.46 17.31
C GLU A 494 12.06 -16.48 18.19
N ASP A 495 13.30 -16.16 17.82
CA ASP A 495 14.10 -15.16 18.53
C ASP A 495 13.48 -13.76 18.44
N TYR A 496 12.93 -13.40 17.28
CA TYR A 496 12.19 -12.16 17.10
C TYR A 496 10.92 -12.13 17.97
N ARG A 497 10.18 -13.24 18.03
CA ARG A 497 9.02 -13.38 18.92
C ARG A 497 9.41 -13.25 20.39
N LEU A 498 10.50 -13.89 20.82
CA LEU A 498 11.04 -13.75 22.18
C LEU A 498 11.46 -12.31 22.48
N LEU A 499 12.01 -11.60 21.49
CA LEU A 499 12.33 -10.19 21.60
C LEU A 499 11.06 -9.36 21.87
N VAL A 500 10.05 -9.48 21.01
CA VAL A 500 8.78 -8.72 21.14
C VAL A 500 8.07 -9.04 22.46
N LEU A 501 8.10 -10.30 22.89
CA LEU A 501 7.58 -10.71 24.21
C LEU A 501 8.32 -10.01 25.36
N SER A 502 9.65 -9.92 25.27
CA SER A 502 10.47 -9.30 26.31
C SER A 502 10.28 -7.78 26.41
N GLU A 503 9.84 -7.13 25.32
CA GLU A 503 9.57 -5.69 25.23
C GLU A 503 8.15 -5.31 25.70
N GLY A 504 7.43 -6.26 26.31
CA GLY A 504 6.12 -5.99 26.89
C GLY A 504 4.94 -6.34 25.98
N SER A 505 5.11 -7.27 25.04
CA SER A 505 4.02 -7.94 24.32
C SER A 505 3.02 -6.99 23.62
N GLY A 506 3.53 -5.91 23.03
CA GLY A 506 2.75 -4.94 22.25
C GLY A 506 1.94 -3.93 23.07
N VAL A 507 2.19 -3.82 24.38
CA VAL A 507 1.50 -2.85 25.26
C VAL A 507 2.08 -1.44 25.10
N GLY A 508 3.41 -1.30 25.18
CA GLY A 508 4.10 0.00 25.08
C GLY A 508 4.57 0.37 23.68
N TYR A 509 4.78 -0.63 22.81
CA TYR A 509 5.32 -0.45 21.47
C TYR A 509 4.37 -0.99 20.39
N ASP A 510 4.34 -0.31 19.26
CA ASP A 510 3.88 -0.82 17.98
C ASP A 510 5.07 -1.31 17.14
N GLU A 511 4.84 -2.37 16.37
CA GLU A 511 5.80 -2.85 15.38
C GLU A 511 5.65 -2.03 14.09
N ILE A 512 6.75 -1.49 13.60
CA ILE A 512 6.81 -0.78 12.33
C ILE A 512 7.91 -1.38 11.44
N GLN A 513 7.75 -1.22 10.13
CA GLN A 513 8.75 -1.60 9.15
C GLN A 513 9.35 -0.33 8.54
N VAL A 514 10.67 -0.24 8.55
CA VAL A 514 11.42 0.94 8.10
C VAL A 514 12.65 0.48 7.31
N GLU A 515 13.17 1.36 6.47
CA GLU A 515 14.38 1.10 5.71
C GLU A 515 15.61 1.64 6.46
N ALA A 516 16.60 0.77 6.71
CA ALA A 516 17.84 1.09 7.39
C ALA A 516 19.04 1.01 6.47
N PHE A 517 19.99 1.91 6.64
CA PHE A 517 21.15 2.02 5.76
C PHE A 517 22.43 1.69 6.51
N PRO A 518 23.37 0.93 5.94
CA PRO A 518 24.68 0.69 6.55
C PRO A 518 25.37 2.01 6.94
N VAL A 519 25.91 2.08 8.16
CA VAL A 519 26.58 3.29 8.66
C VAL A 519 27.73 3.74 7.75
N SER A 520 28.46 2.79 7.14
CA SER A 520 29.54 3.07 6.19
C SER A 520 29.11 3.78 4.90
N ALA A 521 27.80 3.81 4.59
CA ALA A 521 27.24 4.50 3.43
C ALA A 521 26.69 5.91 3.76
N ALA A 522 26.65 6.28 5.04
CA ALA A 522 25.96 7.48 5.52
C ALA A 522 26.80 8.76 5.47
N GLU A 523 28.12 8.69 5.28
CA GLU A 523 28.95 9.90 5.16
C GLU A 523 28.89 10.55 3.76
N HIS A 524 28.35 9.86 2.72
CA HIS A 524 28.43 10.36 1.33
C HIS A 524 27.20 10.13 0.44
N HIS A 525 26.06 9.61 0.95
CA HIS A 525 24.80 9.39 0.21
C HIS A 525 24.89 9.31 -1.33
N PRO A 526 25.58 8.30 -1.91
CA PRO A 526 25.52 8.10 -3.34
C PRO A 526 24.11 7.65 -3.74
N PRO A 527 23.50 8.24 -4.79
CA PRO A 527 22.21 7.80 -5.32
C PRO A 527 22.25 6.30 -5.66
N GLY A 528 21.28 5.52 -5.16
CA GLY A 528 21.15 4.09 -5.47
C GLY A 528 21.65 3.11 -4.40
N THR A 529 22.04 3.57 -3.20
CA THR A 529 22.34 2.68 -2.08
C THR A 529 21.06 1.98 -1.62
N LYS A 530 20.97 0.65 -1.79
CA LYS A 530 19.83 -0.15 -1.33
C LYS A 530 19.84 -0.25 0.20
N GLY A 531 18.75 0.14 0.86
CA GLY A 531 18.58 -0.07 2.28
C GLY A 531 18.19 -1.50 2.63
N ILE A 532 18.30 -1.84 3.91
CA ILE A 532 17.86 -3.09 4.51
C ILE A 532 16.48 -2.82 5.11
N LEU A 533 15.47 -3.56 4.67
CA LEU A 533 14.13 -3.46 5.23
C LEU A 533 14.11 -4.15 6.60
N VAL A 534 13.97 -3.37 7.66
CA VAL A 534 14.04 -3.84 9.05
C VAL A 534 12.70 -3.65 9.74
N ARG A 535 12.34 -4.58 10.62
CA ARG A 535 11.29 -4.38 11.62
C ARG A 535 11.87 -3.72 12.85
N THR A 536 11.12 -2.85 13.49
CA THR A 536 11.53 -2.25 14.75
C THR A 536 10.31 -1.85 15.58
N LEU A 537 10.57 -1.39 16.80
CA LEU A 537 9.54 -0.99 17.74
C LEU A 537 9.43 0.53 17.76
N LYS A 538 8.23 1.08 17.89
CA LYS A 538 7.98 2.52 18.09
C LYS A 538 6.98 2.69 19.22
N ALA A 539 7.11 3.73 20.04
CA ALA A 539 6.13 4.00 21.09
C ALA A 539 4.71 4.10 20.53
N LYS A 540 3.82 3.27 21.10
CA LYS A 540 2.40 3.24 20.78
C LYS A 540 1.67 4.46 21.35
N TYR A 541 2.08 4.88 22.55
CA TYR A 541 1.54 6.02 23.29
C TYR A 541 2.69 6.90 23.76
N PRO A 542 3.27 7.75 22.89
CA PRO A 542 4.45 8.54 23.23
C PRO A 542 4.13 9.53 24.37
N PHE A 543 4.83 9.37 25.49
CA PHE A 543 4.69 10.23 26.66
C PHE A 543 5.58 11.48 26.53
N ARG A 544 4.94 12.65 26.47
CA ARG A 544 5.62 13.95 26.32
C ARG A 544 5.14 14.92 27.42
N PRO A 545 6.02 15.79 27.95
CA PRO A 545 7.44 15.93 27.61
C PRO A 545 8.31 14.73 28.07
N ASN A 546 9.33 14.39 27.29
CA ASN A 546 10.15 13.18 27.51
C ASN A 546 10.96 13.32 28.81
N ARG A 547 10.97 12.27 29.64
CA ARG A 547 11.76 12.25 30.88
C ARG A 547 13.17 11.74 30.63
N ALA A 548 14.10 12.10 31.51
CA ALA A 548 15.47 11.59 31.39
C ALA A 548 15.53 10.10 31.77
N PRO A 549 16.14 9.23 30.93
CA PRO A 549 16.38 7.84 31.26
C PRO A 549 17.41 7.70 32.39
N SER A 550 17.41 6.56 33.10
CA SER A 550 18.38 6.31 34.17
C SER A 550 19.82 6.23 33.63
N LEU A 551 20.81 6.63 34.42
CA LEU A 551 22.24 6.49 34.08
C LEU A 551 22.59 5.02 33.79
N ARG A 552 22.00 4.10 34.56
CA ARG A 552 22.11 2.66 34.35
C ARG A 552 21.63 2.25 32.96
N TYR A 553 20.47 2.75 32.54
CA TYR A 553 19.89 2.44 31.23
C TYR A 553 20.69 3.09 30.11
N MET A 554 21.10 4.35 30.25
CA MET A 554 21.94 5.04 29.26
C MET A 554 23.32 4.39 29.08
N SER A 555 23.90 3.85 30.15
CA SER A 555 25.13 3.05 30.05
C SER A 555 24.95 1.84 29.14
N LEU A 556 23.75 1.22 29.09
CA LEU A 556 23.48 0.12 28.13
C LEU A 556 23.54 0.60 26.68
N LEU A 557 23.05 1.82 26.42
CA LEU A 557 23.05 2.41 25.09
C LEU A 557 24.47 2.79 24.66
N ILE A 558 25.21 3.47 25.54
CA ILE A 558 26.59 3.92 25.26
C ILE A 558 27.52 2.71 25.10
N ASP A 559 27.47 1.75 26.03
CA ASP A 559 28.25 0.51 25.95
C ASP A 559 27.92 -0.26 24.67
N GLY A 560 26.64 -0.39 24.33
CA GLY A 560 26.21 -1.13 23.15
C GLY A 560 26.53 -0.41 21.84
N ALA A 561 26.49 0.92 21.81
CA ALA A 561 26.94 1.72 20.66
C ALA A 561 28.44 1.55 20.42
N THR A 562 29.23 1.59 21.49
CA THR A 562 30.68 1.36 21.47
C THR A 562 31.01 -0.07 21.05
N GLU A 563 30.31 -1.06 21.63
CA GLU A 563 30.46 -2.49 21.31
C GLU A 563 30.27 -2.78 19.81
N ASN A 564 29.29 -2.14 19.19
CA ASN A 564 28.96 -2.32 17.78
C ASN A 564 29.65 -1.33 16.84
N ARG A 565 30.61 -0.53 17.35
CA ARG A 565 31.40 0.43 16.57
C ARG A 565 30.51 1.42 15.79
N LEU A 566 29.46 1.93 16.44
CA LEU A 566 28.69 3.05 15.89
C LEU A 566 29.59 4.31 15.86
N PRO A 567 29.28 5.33 15.03
CA PRO A 567 30.14 6.49 14.86
C PRO A 567 30.44 7.19 16.19
N ASP A 568 31.70 7.62 16.38
CA ASP A 568 32.12 8.31 17.61
C ASP A 568 31.28 9.56 17.89
N SER A 569 30.85 10.27 16.84
CA SER A 569 29.94 11.42 16.93
C SER A 569 28.57 11.04 17.51
N TYR A 570 28.06 9.85 17.21
CA TYR A 570 26.82 9.33 17.78
C TYR A 570 26.99 8.88 19.23
N VAL A 571 28.13 8.26 19.57
CA VAL A 571 28.46 7.89 20.95
C VAL A 571 28.55 9.14 21.83
N GLN A 572 29.26 10.17 21.36
CA GLN A 572 29.33 11.48 22.04
C GLN A 572 27.95 12.13 22.18
N TYR A 573 27.09 12.00 21.17
CA TYR A 573 25.71 12.48 21.29
C TYR A 573 24.97 11.77 22.44
N LEU A 574 25.07 10.45 22.55
CA LEU A 574 24.44 9.68 23.64
C LEU A 574 25.01 10.05 25.02
N GLU A 575 26.33 10.26 25.14
CA GLU A 575 27.00 10.68 26.39
C GLU A 575 26.56 12.06 26.87
N ASN A 576 26.19 12.94 25.93
CA ASN A 576 25.72 14.29 26.23
C ASN A 576 24.23 14.38 26.54
N LEU A 577 23.47 13.28 26.41
CA LEU A 577 22.05 13.27 26.77
C LEU A 577 21.87 13.30 28.30
N PRO A 578 20.89 14.05 28.81
CA PRO A 578 20.64 14.12 30.25
C PRO A 578 20.22 12.75 30.80
N THR A 579 20.78 12.39 31.96
CA THR A 579 20.50 11.15 32.66
C THR A 579 19.88 11.40 34.03
N PHE A 580 18.91 10.58 34.41
CA PHE A 580 18.47 10.43 35.79
C PHE A 580 19.50 9.64 36.60
N SER A 581 19.98 10.23 37.68
CA SER A 581 20.65 9.51 38.75
C SER A 581 19.81 9.65 40.03
N PRO A 582 19.64 8.60 40.84
CA PRO A 582 19.00 8.72 42.14
C PRO A 582 19.83 9.66 43.02
N GLN A 583 19.49 10.95 43.04
CA GLN A 583 20.10 11.92 43.93
C GLN A 583 19.27 11.98 45.19
N HIS A 584 19.76 11.38 46.27
CA HIS A 584 19.16 11.55 47.59
C HIS A 584 19.54 12.91 48.15
N ASN A 585 18.94 13.98 47.60
CA ASN A 585 19.19 15.35 48.01
C ASN A 585 18.78 15.62 49.47
N SER A 586 17.92 14.77 50.06
CA SER A 586 17.66 14.73 51.50
C SER A 586 17.16 13.35 51.95
N LYS A 587 17.28 13.06 53.26
CA LYS A 587 16.67 11.86 53.88
C LYS A 587 15.15 11.81 53.67
N TRP A 588 14.51 12.97 53.48
CA TRP A 588 13.08 13.09 53.23
C TRP A 588 12.69 12.59 51.83
N SER A 589 13.43 13.01 50.80
CA SER A 589 13.22 12.57 49.41
C SER A 589 13.43 11.06 49.26
N SER A 590 14.47 10.52 49.91
CA SER A 590 14.76 9.08 49.92
C SER A 590 13.64 8.24 50.56
N LEU A 591 13.02 8.72 51.65
CA LEU A 591 11.85 8.08 52.26
C LEU A 591 10.65 8.11 51.31
N GLY A 592 10.39 9.26 50.68
CA GLY A 592 9.31 9.42 49.69
C GLY A 592 9.44 8.47 48.51
N SER A 593 10.63 8.31 47.96
CA SER A 593 10.91 7.38 46.86
C SER A 593 10.83 5.92 47.31
N SER A 594 11.27 5.60 48.52
CA SER A 594 11.13 4.25 49.08
C SER A 594 9.65 3.85 49.24
N LEU A 595 8.80 4.78 49.68
CA LEU A 595 7.34 4.56 49.78
C LEU A 595 6.70 4.45 48.39
N PHE A 596 7.08 5.33 47.47
CA PHE A 596 6.60 5.31 46.07
C PHE A 596 6.88 3.94 45.43
N LEU A 597 8.15 3.52 45.45
CA LEU A 597 8.58 2.25 44.87
C LEU A 597 7.99 1.06 45.61
N GLY A 598 7.86 1.14 46.93
CA GLY A 598 7.26 0.09 47.75
C GLY A 598 5.85 -0.30 47.31
N PHE A 599 5.05 0.66 46.83
CA PHE A 599 3.71 0.44 46.29
C PHE A 599 3.74 0.22 44.77
N PHE A 600 4.22 1.21 44.00
CA PHE A 600 4.07 1.21 42.55
C PHE A 600 4.94 0.16 41.85
N ALA A 601 6.16 -0.10 42.33
CA ALA A 601 7.01 -1.12 41.70
C ALA A 601 6.42 -2.53 41.87
N ARG A 602 5.75 -2.80 43.00
CA ARG A 602 5.03 -4.07 43.21
C ARG A 602 3.82 -4.19 42.29
N ALA A 603 3.01 -3.13 42.17
CA ALA A 603 1.84 -3.11 41.29
C ALA A 603 2.25 -3.27 39.81
N VAL A 604 3.28 -2.56 39.37
CA VAL A 604 3.86 -2.72 38.02
C VAL A 604 4.38 -4.14 37.82
N GLY A 605 5.05 -4.73 38.82
CA GLY A 605 5.52 -6.11 38.77
C GLY A 605 4.39 -7.12 38.56
N VAL A 606 3.25 -6.95 39.26
CA VAL A 606 2.04 -7.78 39.09
C VAL A 606 1.44 -7.59 37.69
N LEU A 607 1.33 -6.36 37.21
CA LEU A 607 0.82 -6.07 35.87
C LEU A 607 1.72 -6.67 34.78
N ALA A 608 3.04 -6.51 34.90
CA ALA A 608 4.02 -7.09 33.99
C ALA A 608 4.08 -8.63 34.06
N PHE A 609 3.71 -9.23 35.20
CA PHE A 609 3.52 -10.67 35.29
C PHE A 609 2.22 -11.10 34.60
N SER A 610 1.14 -10.35 34.78
CA SER A 610 -0.16 -10.63 34.17
C SER A 610 -0.10 -10.61 32.65
N THR A 611 0.70 -9.71 32.05
CA THR A 611 0.90 -9.72 30.60
C THR A 611 1.44 -11.06 30.16
N LYS A 612 2.47 -11.60 30.82
CA LYS A 612 3.09 -12.89 30.51
C LYS A 612 2.13 -14.09 30.61
N VAL A 613 1.14 -14.01 31.49
CA VAL A 613 0.15 -15.09 31.70
C VAL A 613 -0.94 -15.10 30.63
N PHE A 614 -1.37 -13.91 30.18
CA PHE A 614 -2.49 -13.77 29.26
C PHE A 614 -2.09 -13.52 27.79
N VAL A 615 -0.80 -13.67 27.46
CA VAL A 615 -0.31 -13.53 26.08
C VAL A 615 -0.92 -14.59 25.15
N ASP A 616 -1.46 -14.16 24.02
CA ASP A 616 -1.96 -15.07 22.98
C ASP A 616 -0.82 -15.82 22.24
N LYS A 617 -1.17 -16.78 21.39
CA LYS A 617 -0.17 -17.57 20.63
C LYS A 617 0.71 -16.73 19.69
N LYS A 618 0.36 -15.46 19.43
CA LYS A 618 1.11 -14.51 18.58
C LYS A 618 1.99 -13.55 19.38
N GLY A 619 1.99 -13.63 20.72
CA GLY A 619 2.84 -12.79 21.55
C GLY A 619 2.17 -11.50 22.03
N HIS A 620 0.87 -11.30 21.80
CA HIS A 620 0.15 -10.08 22.17
C HIS A 620 -0.65 -10.23 23.46
N CYS A 621 -0.61 -9.18 24.28
CA CYS A 621 -1.46 -9.01 25.45
C CYS A 621 -2.92 -8.66 25.02
N PRO A 622 -3.97 -9.17 25.69
CA PRO A 622 -5.35 -8.80 25.40
C PRO A 622 -5.54 -7.29 25.45
N GLN A 623 -6.26 -6.73 24.47
CA GLN A 623 -6.38 -5.28 24.32
C GLN A 623 -6.92 -4.57 25.57
N LEU A 624 -7.84 -5.21 26.29
CA LEU A 624 -8.39 -4.68 27.53
C LEU A 624 -7.31 -4.58 28.63
N LEU A 625 -6.49 -5.63 28.78
CA LEU A 625 -5.40 -5.65 29.75
C LEU A 625 -4.31 -4.62 29.39
N GLY A 626 -3.97 -4.50 28.10
CA GLY A 626 -3.07 -3.46 27.62
C GLY A 626 -3.56 -2.05 27.95
N LYS A 627 -4.85 -1.76 27.74
CA LYS A 627 -5.46 -0.48 28.14
C LYS A 627 -5.35 -0.25 29.65
N VAL A 628 -5.68 -1.25 30.48
CA VAL A 628 -5.58 -1.14 31.95
C VAL A 628 -4.16 -0.78 32.39
N ILE A 629 -3.14 -1.39 31.78
CA ILE A 629 -1.74 -1.10 32.09
C ILE A 629 -1.39 0.35 31.74
N VAL A 630 -1.78 0.82 30.55
CA VAL A 630 -1.53 2.20 30.13
C VAL A 630 -2.23 3.20 31.06
N TRP A 631 -3.49 2.96 31.43
CA TRP A 631 -4.22 3.77 32.40
C TRP A 631 -3.56 3.78 33.78
N PHE A 632 -3.01 2.64 34.22
CA PHE A 632 -2.27 2.55 35.47
C PHE A 632 -1.01 3.42 35.45
N TYR A 633 -0.20 3.34 34.38
CA TYR A 633 0.98 4.19 34.23
C TYR A 633 0.61 5.68 34.16
N TRP A 634 -0.46 6.03 33.43
CA TRP A 634 -0.94 7.42 33.36
C TRP A 634 -1.39 7.94 34.74
N GLY A 635 -2.11 7.11 35.51
CA GLY A 635 -2.49 7.43 36.89
C GLY A 635 -1.29 7.56 37.83
N MET A 636 -0.30 6.67 37.71
CA MET A 636 0.94 6.73 38.49
C MET A 636 1.71 8.02 38.20
N TRP A 637 1.90 8.38 36.94
CA TRP A 637 2.59 9.62 36.53
C TRP A 637 1.80 10.87 36.94
N THR A 638 0.47 10.84 36.83
CA THR A 638 -0.39 11.93 37.32
C THR A 638 -0.24 12.10 38.83
N TRP A 639 -0.27 11.00 39.60
CA TRP A 639 -0.05 11.07 41.04
C TRP A 639 1.34 11.58 41.39
N HIS A 640 2.36 11.14 40.65
CA HIS A 640 3.73 11.62 40.81
C HIS A 640 3.82 13.14 40.61
N ASP A 641 3.37 13.62 39.45
CA ASP A 641 3.57 15.00 39.02
C ASP A 641 2.75 16.01 39.85
N TYR A 642 1.54 15.65 40.27
CA TYR A 642 0.66 16.57 40.99
C TYR A 642 0.75 16.49 42.51
N PHE A 643 1.17 15.35 43.07
CA PHE A 643 1.14 15.11 44.52
C PHE A 643 2.50 14.68 45.09
N HIS A 644 3.07 13.56 44.62
CA HIS A 644 4.29 13.03 45.22
C HIS A 644 5.48 13.98 45.07
N ALA A 645 5.72 14.49 43.87
CA ALA A 645 6.84 15.39 43.58
C ALA A 645 6.77 16.70 44.37
N LYS A 646 5.56 17.20 44.68
CA LYS A 646 5.37 18.40 45.50
C LYS A 646 5.65 18.17 46.98
N LEU A 647 5.35 16.97 47.48
CA LEU A 647 5.46 16.62 48.89
C LEU A 647 6.87 16.11 49.27
N TRP A 648 7.52 15.39 48.35
CA TRP A 648 8.78 14.68 48.62
C TRP A 648 9.96 15.19 47.80
N GLY A 649 9.71 16.00 46.76
CA GLY A 649 10.72 16.40 45.77
C GLY A 649 10.58 15.59 44.48
N ARG A 650 11.04 16.16 43.35
CA ARG A 650 10.90 15.55 42.03
C ARG A 650 12.11 14.66 41.72
N GLU A 651 11.92 13.35 41.76
CA GLU A 651 12.94 12.34 41.43
C GLU A 651 12.59 11.59 40.14
N ASP A 652 12.52 12.30 39.01
CA ASP A 652 12.15 11.74 37.69
C ASP A 652 13.15 12.05 36.56
N GLY A 653 14.29 12.65 36.89
CA GLY A 653 15.35 12.98 35.92
C GLY A 653 15.15 14.26 35.13
N GLY A 654 14.04 14.97 35.32
CA GLY A 654 13.73 16.18 34.54
C GLY A 654 13.34 15.86 33.09
N ILE A 655 13.26 16.91 32.25
CA ILE A 655 12.76 16.83 30.88
C ILE A 655 13.93 16.85 29.89
N ILE A 656 13.89 15.95 28.90
CA ILE A 656 14.78 16.01 27.73
C ILE A 656 14.20 16.98 26.71
N HIS A 657 14.94 18.05 26.45
CA HIS A 657 14.62 18.99 25.38
C HIS A 657 15.46 18.67 24.15
N TYR A 658 14.83 18.10 23.13
CA TYR A 658 15.49 17.77 21.87
C TYR A 658 15.71 18.97 20.95
N GLY A 659 15.31 20.18 21.35
CA GLY A 659 15.44 21.39 20.54
C GLY A 659 14.11 22.06 20.15
N TYR A 660 12.97 21.39 20.34
CA TYR A 660 11.66 22.01 20.22
C TYR A 660 11.23 22.75 21.48
N GLY A 661 10.93 24.03 21.32
CA GLY A 661 10.35 24.85 22.37
C GLY A 661 8.97 24.34 22.75
N THR A 662 8.79 24.09 24.04
CA THR A 662 7.48 24.14 24.69
C THR A 662 7.05 25.61 24.69
N THR A 663 6.04 25.95 23.89
CA THR A 663 5.14 27.07 24.23
C THR A 663 4.18 26.62 25.31
#